data_AF-A0A951LJZ8-F1
#
_entry.id   AF-A0A951LJZ8-F1
#
_cell.length_a   1.000
_cell.length_b   1.000
_cell.length_c   1.000
_cell.angle_alpha   90.00
_cell.angle_beta   90.00
_cell.angle_gamma   90.00
#
_symmetry.space_group_name_H-M   'P 1'
#
loop_
_entity.id
_entity.type
_entity.pdbx_description
1 polymer ?
#
loop_
_entity_poly.entity_id
_entity_poly.type
_entity_poly.pdbx_seq_one_letter_code
_entity_poly.pdbx_strand_id
1 'polypeptide(L)'
;MAEFHPTAVAALEELQKRFPAAPFLTLGQTVLWDEPVKAAFCRILEGVNPAATMVAAVHDTDYFAKLPHLENRTEKYIMVPHNDGDTRNLWSAAGELSCLFGSETVPTRSLLTENGVAFDRVAKRYPGGVEALLNHETEAWGWRALVHTEPRPLIAADVKLRDIAPALRAQLEWGFTQSLNMVAGGSDETASSAAPHQSIKAQVLGWVDEYIQAELEGTLSDLYRWLTPRLWMMVRGEGSCNLQTGASLELFRFNRATANLPRFRFVDLFLQPATRDLARQCYDNAVRGSGIYTLGQLGAGALPFDVVIPGRGRGTLRLHDGSLYIDTEEPITLCTGCDCGSVEELADVLEAKFGERVALVGKAVALISMLAHEFIFVFHEKASSYTNRTQAMNQALRAAGVDLKLYPMLRLKYATWDALGNATATLRLPPHLAVGFGKEIVPAAEFGARWQSVCEEQDKLRAALKASQSPRDLLAILAEWRGGEWIEEQKVYAEARQIIKTLRQRTLVLEQEVAELREQAKAAKQRAGEVERAKGEDFRATIQPLRERIFDIKEAAAQRLVATDANGKPLKLTKEERAVQAQRDEQESQEVEELRARITQREKERAHFDEEIRAPRALAHNAQVTAKAKIAERIALERSADAVAARATIARIEYEAELARLRYTRDSIAVSYGLRYTNYRPTAWWFPLVSPDGKWFDQLVQTAEIRIEEL
;
A
#
# COMPACT_ATOMS: atom_id res chain seq x y z
N MET A 1 -31.40 9.77 -38.37
CA MET A 1 -29.97 9.58 -38.01
C MET A 1 -29.87 9.79 -36.51
N ALA A 2 -29.10 8.97 -35.80
CA ALA A 2 -28.86 9.21 -34.38
C ALA A 2 -28.14 10.56 -34.21
N GLU A 3 -28.61 11.38 -33.28
CA GLU A 3 -27.98 12.65 -32.96
C GLU A 3 -26.77 12.36 -32.05
N PHE A 4 -25.55 12.57 -32.56
CA PHE A 4 -24.32 12.43 -31.77
C PHE A 4 -24.04 13.72 -30.99
N HIS A 5 -23.25 13.63 -29.92
CA HIS A 5 -22.85 14.80 -29.15
C HIS A 5 -22.15 15.86 -30.04
N PRO A 6 -22.47 17.16 -29.90
CA PRO A 6 -21.93 18.20 -30.79
C PRO A 6 -20.40 18.27 -30.82
N THR A 7 -19.73 18.01 -29.70
CA THR A 7 -18.25 18.01 -29.66
C THR A 7 -17.65 16.86 -30.45
N ALA A 8 -18.32 15.70 -30.50
CA ALA A 8 -17.90 14.55 -31.28
C ALA A 8 -17.94 14.84 -32.78
N VAL A 9 -19.05 15.41 -33.25
CA VAL A 9 -19.24 15.81 -34.65
C VAL A 9 -18.22 16.87 -35.03
N ALA A 10 -18.09 17.94 -34.24
CA ALA A 10 -17.19 19.05 -34.54
C ALA A 10 -15.73 18.61 -34.64
N ALA A 11 -15.26 17.77 -33.71
CA ALA A 11 -13.89 17.26 -33.72
C ALA A 11 -13.60 16.40 -34.96
N LEU A 12 -14.52 15.50 -35.33
CA LEU A 12 -14.34 14.62 -36.49
C LEU A 12 -14.40 15.38 -37.81
N GLU A 13 -15.31 16.35 -37.95
CA GLU A 13 -15.37 17.23 -39.13
C GLU A 13 -14.10 18.07 -39.29
N GLU A 14 -13.54 18.58 -38.18
CA GLU A 14 -12.29 19.33 -38.20
C GLU A 14 -11.12 18.45 -38.68
N LEU A 15 -11.01 17.23 -38.14
CA LEU A 15 -9.97 16.29 -38.56
C LEU A 15 -10.13 15.83 -40.00
N GLN A 16 -11.37 15.61 -40.46
CA GLN A 16 -11.63 15.30 -41.87
C GLN A 16 -11.18 16.44 -42.79
N LYS A 17 -11.37 17.70 -42.39
CA LYS A 17 -10.90 18.87 -43.15
C LYS A 17 -9.38 19.00 -43.15
N ARG A 18 -8.73 18.79 -41.99
CA ARG A 18 -7.28 18.96 -41.82
C ARG A 18 -6.49 17.77 -42.40
N PHE A 19 -6.99 16.55 -42.23
CA PHE A 19 -6.28 15.30 -42.47
C PHE A 19 -7.19 14.22 -43.09
N PRO A 20 -7.77 14.45 -44.28
CA PRO A 20 -8.81 13.59 -44.86
C PRO A 20 -8.36 12.13 -45.12
N ALA A 21 -7.05 11.91 -45.29
CA ALA A 21 -6.47 10.60 -45.58
C ALA A 21 -5.82 9.93 -44.36
N ALA A 22 -5.81 10.58 -43.19
CA ALA A 22 -5.15 10.04 -42.01
C ALA A 22 -5.99 8.91 -41.37
N PRO A 23 -5.46 7.69 -41.23
CA PRO A 23 -6.14 6.62 -40.53
C PRO A 23 -6.19 6.89 -39.02
N PHE A 24 -7.29 6.47 -38.38
CA PHE A 24 -7.41 6.44 -36.93
C PHE A 24 -6.79 5.16 -36.39
N LEU A 25 -5.98 5.25 -35.34
CA LEU A 25 -5.36 4.08 -34.70
C LEU A 25 -5.82 3.95 -33.25
N THR A 26 -6.23 2.75 -32.90
CA THR A 26 -6.36 2.32 -31.51
C THR A 26 -5.52 1.08 -31.25
N LEU A 27 -4.85 1.07 -30.10
CA LEU A 27 -4.05 -0.05 -29.62
C LEU A 27 -4.71 -0.63 -28.36
N GLY A 28 -4.95 -1.94 -28.32
CA GLY A 28 -5.51 -2.63 -27.15
C GLY A 28 -4.63 -3.80 -26.73
N GLN A 29 -4.10 -3.76 -25.50
CA GLN A 29 -3.33 -4.88 -24.95
C GLN A 29 -4.24 -6.05 -24.51
N THR A 30 -5.46 -5.70 -24.06
CA THR A 30 -6.48 -6.67 -23.65
C THR A 30 -7.79 -6.35 -24.39
N VAL A 31 -8.05 -7.09 -25.48
CA VAL A 31 -9.26 -6.95 -26.34
C VAL A 31 -10.56 -7.16 -25.56
N LEU A 32 -10.46 -7.80 -24.41
CA LEU A 32 -11.59 -8.12 -23.56
C LEU A 32 -11.97 -6.97 -22.61
N TRP A 33 -11.11 -5.98 -22.42
CA TRP A 33 -11.33 -4.89 -21.46
C TRP A 33 -11.73 -3.58 -22.16
N ASP A 34 -10.84 -2.85 -22.82
CA ASP A 34 -11.14 -1.47 -23.28
C ASP A 34 -11.86 -1.33 -24.64
N GLU A 35 -12.19 -2.45 -25.27
CA GLU A 35 -12.72 -2.46 -26.63
C GLU A 35 -14.12 -1.87 -26.85
N PRO A 36 -15.10 -1.94 -25.93
CA PRO A 36 -16.43 -1.43 -26.26
C PRO A 36 -16.45 0.11 -26.39
N VAL A 37 -15.56 0.81 -25.68
CA VAL A 37 -15.32 2.25 -25.84
C VAL A 37 -14.82 2.56 -27.26
N LYS A 38 -14.00 1.70 -27.85
CA LYS A 38 -13.50 1.88 -29.23
C LYS A 38 -14.59 1.53 -30.26
N ALA A 39 -15.42 0.53 -29.96
CA ALA A 39 -16.60 0.19 -30.76
C ALA A 39 -17.60 1.36 -30.82
N ALA A 40 -17.81 2.07 -29.71
CA ALA A 40 -18.65 3.28 -29.66
C ALA A 40 -18.11 4.37 -30.60
N PHE A 41 -16.82 4.64 -30.54
CA PHE A 41 -16.18 5.59 -31.46
C PHE A 41 -16.29 5.17 -32.93
N CYS A 42 -16.13 3.90 -33.29
CA CYS A 42 -16.32 3.45 -34.69
C CYS A 42 -17.73 3.76 -35.20
N ARG A 43 -18.78 3.64 -34.36
CA ARG A 43 -20.15 4.00 -34.75
C ARG A 43 -20.33 5.51 -34.96
N ILE A 44 -19.69 6.33 -34.14
CA ILE A 44 -19.70 7.80 -34.31
C ILE A 44 -18.93 8.17 -35.58
N LEU A 45 -17.74 7.59 -35.78
CA LEU A 45 -16.89 7.82 -36.95
C LEU A 45 -17.62 7.46 -38.24
N GLU A 46 -18.32 6.32 -38.28
CA GLU A 46 -19.11 5.89 -39.43
C GLU A 46 -20.24 6.86 -39.77
N GLY A 47 -20.90 7.41 -38.74
CA GLY A 47 -21.99 8.37 -38.93
C GLY A 47 -21.55 9.76 -39.40
N VAL A 48 -20.31 10.17 -39.08
CA VAL A 48 -19.78 11.51 -39.43
C VAL A 48 -18.84 11.46 -40.65
N ASN A 49 -17.97 10.46 -40.74
CA ASN A 49 -16.99 10.28 -41.82
C ASN A 49 -16.87 8.79 -42.22
N PRO A 50 -17.83 8.25 -42.98
CA PRO A 50 -17.87 6.83 -43.35
C PRO A 50 -16.69 6.36 -44.21
N ALA A 51 -15.97 7.28 -44.85
CA ALA A 51 -14.78 6.96 -45.64
C ALA A 51 -13.51 6.80 -44.79
N ALA A 52 -13.52 7.25 -43.53
CA ALA A 52 -12.36 7.14 -42.65
C ALA A 52 -12.01 5.69 -42.36
N THR A 53 -10.72 5.37 -42.42
CA THR A 53 -10.21 4.07 -42.00
C THR A 53 -9.92 4.08 -40.50
N MET A 54 -10.41 3.06 -39.80
CA MET A 54 -10.02 2.80 -38.41
C MET A 54 -9.19 1.52 -38.34
N VAL A 55 -8.02 1.61 -37.72
CA VAL A 55 -7.14 0.48 -37.44
C VAL A 55 -7.27 0.12 -35.96
N ALA A 56 -7.85 -1.05 -35.66
CA ALA A 56 -7.90 -1.62 -34.33
C ALA A 56 -6.82 -2.71 -34.21
N ALA A 57 -5.68 -2.35 -33.63
CA ALA A 57 -4.56 -3.26 -33.49
C ALA A 57 -4.38 -3.76 -32.05
N VAL A 58 -4.03 -5.04 -31.92
CA VAL A 58 -3.63 -5.64 -30.65
C VAL A 58 -2.24 -5.12 -30.29
N HIS A 59 -2.08 -4.61 -29.08
CA HIS A 59 -0.78 -4.15 -28.60
C HIS A 59 -0.01 -5.31 -27.96
N ASP A 60 0.82 -5.95 -28.75
CA ASP A 60 1.47 -7.22 -28.48
C ASP A 60 3.00 -7.17 -28.41
N THR A 61 3.59 -5.98 -28.56
CA THR A 61 5.04 -5.75 -28.38
C THR A 61 5.44 -5.53 -26.92
N ASP A 62 4.48 -5.41 -26.01
CA ASP A 62 4.75 -5.37 -24.58
C ASP A 62 4.94 -6.76 -23.99
N TYR A 63 5.65 -6.81 -22.85
CA TYR A 63 5.77 -8.04 -22.09
C TYR A 63 4.39 -8.54 -21.65
N PHE A 64 4.21 -9.85 -21.58
CA PHE A 64 3.08 -10.47 -20.93
C PHE A 64 3.22 -10.36 -19.40
N ALA A 65 2.13 -10.50 -18.66
CA ALA A 65 2.16 -10.28 -17.23
C ALA A 65 3.11 -11.25 -16.50
N LYS A 66 3.87 -10.72 -15.54
CA LYS A 66 4.85 -11.49 -14.74
C LYS A 66 4.73 -11.11 -13.26
N LEU A 67 5.02 -12.09 -12.40
CA LEU A 67 5.15 -11.88 -10.95
C LEU A 67 6.44 -12.54 -10.41
N PRO A 68 7.44 -11.76 -9.92
CA PRO A 68 8.80 -12.22 -9.58
C PRO A 68 9.03 -13.28 -8.47
N HIS A 69 8.07 -14.16 -8.20
CA HIS A 69 8.22 -15.28 -7.24
C HIS A 69 7.31 -16.48 -7.56
N LEU A 70 6.49 -16.37 -8.61
CA LEU A 70 5.69 -17.49 -9.13
C LEU A 70 6.41 -18.20 -10.28
N GLU A 71 7.73 -18.09 -10.32
CA GLU A 71 8.59 -18.71 -11.33
C GLU A 71 8.68 -20.23 -11.07
N ASN A 72 8.77 -21.02 -12.14
CA ASN A 72 8.92 -22.48 -12.11
C ASN A 72 7.75 -23.25 -11.48
N ARG A 73 6.52 -22.76 -11.68
CA ARG A 73 5.29 -23.53 -11.37
C ARG A 73 5.06 -24.62 -12.41
N THR A 74 4.23 -25.62 -12.05
CA THR A 74 3.85 -26.70 -12.96
C THR A 74 2.99 -26.17 -14.11
N GLU A 75 2.08 -25.24 -13.81
CA GLU A 75 1.27 -24.54 -14.79
C GLU A 75 2.04 -23.34 -15.36
N LYS A 76 2.09 -23.22 -16.70
CA LYS A 76 2.75 -22.11 -17.41
C LYS A 76 2.05 -20.76 -17.23
N TYR A 77 0.74 -20.78 -17.03
CA TYR A 77 -0.09 -19.61 -16.85
C TYR A 77 -1.04 -19.82 -15.68
N ILE A 78 -1.10 -18.85 -14.79
CA ILE A 78 -1.94 -18.89 -13.60
C ILE A 78 -2.76 -17.61 -13.47
N MET A 79 -4.00 -17.75 -13.02
CA MET A 79 -4.87 -16.61 -12.76
C MET A 79 -4.67 -16.13 -11.33
N VAL A 80 -4.36 -14.84 -11.15
CA VAL A 80 -4.11 -14.24 -9.83
C VAL A 80 -4.91 -12.94 -9.64
N PRO A 81 -5.31 -12.61 -8.40
CA PRO A 81 -5.77 -11.26 -8.04
C PRO A 81 -4.61 -10.26 -8.05
N HIS A 82 -4.91 -8.98 -7.84
CA HIS A 82 -3.93 -7.95 -7.50
C HIS A 82 -4.21 -7.43 -6.10
N ASN A 83 -3.21 -7.42 -5.23
CA ASN A 83 -3.26 -6.92 -3.86
C ASN A 83 -1.88 -6.32 -3.48
N ASP A 84 -1.78 -5.69 -2.32
CA ASP A 84 -0.55 -5.08 -1.78
C ASP A 84 0.30 -6.04 -0.93
N GLY A 85 0.03 -7.35 -1.02
CA GLY A 85 0.76 -8.41 -0.36
C GLY A 85 1.55 -9.26 -1.36
N ASP A 86 1.12 -10.50 -1.57
CA ASP A 86 1.80 -11.46 -2.45
C ASP A 86 1.87 -10.99 -3.91
N THR A 87 0.86 -10.28 -4.40
CA THR A 87 0.79 -9.81 -5.80
C THR A 87 1.19 -8.34 -5.97
N ARG A 88 1.82 -7.71 -4.97
CA ARG A 88 2.18 -6.28 -4.99
C ARG A 88 3.06 -5.85 -6.17
N ASN A 89 3.94 -6.75 -6.61
CA ASN A 89 4.85 -6.51 -7.74
C ASN A 89 4.30 -7.08 -9.05
N LEU A 90 2.98 -7.35 -9.11
CA LEU A 90 2.32 -7.77 -10.33
C LEU A 90 2.43 -6.65 -11.35
N TRP A 91 3.09 -6.94 -12.44
CA TRP A 91 3.04 -6.11 -13.63
C TRP A 91 2.23 -6.88 -14.67
N SER A 92 1.07 -6.33 -15.03
CA SER A 92 0.20 -6.90 -16.05
C SER A 92 -0.04 -5.86 -17.13
N ALA A 93 0.23 -6.26 -18.37
CA ALA A 93 -0.02 -5.45 -19.56
C ALA A 93 -1.00 -6.18 -20.48
N ALA A 94 -0.95 -7.50 -20.54
CA ALA A 94 -1.87 -8.34 -21.31
C ALA A 94 -2.36 -9.50 -20.43
N GLY A 95 -3.58 -9.97 -20.73
CA GLY A 95 -4.20 -11.10 -20.00
C GLY A 95 -4.99 -10.67 -18.77
N GLU A 96 -5.52 -9.45 -18.76
CA GLU A 96 -6.30 -8.90 -17.66
C GLU A 96 -7.80 -9.08 -17.92
N LEU A 97 -8.60 -9.19 -16.86
CA LEU A 97 -10.05 -9.29 -16.97
C LEU A 97 -10.71 -8.73 -15.71
N SER A 98 -11.86 -8.09 -15.87
CA SER A 98 -12.74 -7.74 -14.76
C SER A 98 -14.16 -8.26 -14.96
N CYS A 99 -14.82 -8.65 -13.87
CA CYS A 99 -16.27 -8.87 -13.89
C CYS A 99 -17.03 -7.54 -13.81
N LEU A 100 -18.35 -7.55 -13.99
CA LEU A 100 -19.18 -6.35 -13.84
C LEU A 100 -18.92 -5.67 -12.48
N PHE A 101 -18.65 -4.35 -12.51
CA PHE A 101 -18.19 -3.50 -11.40
C PHE A 101 -16.75 -3.73 -10.91
N GLY A 102 -16.05 -4.74 -11.42
CA GLY A 102 -14.68 -5.06 -11.04
C GLY A 102 -13.69 -3.98 -11.49
N SER A 103 -12.69 -3.71 -10.66
CA SER A 103 -11.70 -2.65 -10.90
C SER A 103 -10.31 -3.10 -10.47
N GLU A 104 -9.29 -2.66 -11.20
CA GLU A 104 -7.87 -2.82 -10.85
C GLU A 104 -7.43 -1.93 -9.68
N THR A 105 -8.35 -1.15 -9.10
CA THR A 105 -8.03 -0.28 -7.97
C THR A 105 -7.63 -1.11 -6.76
N VAL A 106 -6.33 -1.11 -6.42
CA VAL A 106 -5.78 -1.75 -5.23
C VAL A 106 -5.85 -0.78 -4.03
N PRO A 107 -6.63 -1.06 -2.97
CA PRO A 107 -6.60 -0.28 -1.74
C PRO A 107 -5.35 -0.62 -0.91
N THR A 108 -4.18 -0.15 -1.39
CA THR A 108 -2.87 -0.45 -0.79
C THR A 108 -2.79 -0.05 0.67
N ARG A 109 -1.86 -0.65 1.42
CA ARG A 109 -1.53 -0.26 2.80
C ARG A 109 -1.21 1.23 2.89
N SER A 110 -0.48 1.80 1.92
CA SER A 110 -0.18 3.24 1.90
C SER A 110 -1.47 4.05 1.83
N LEU A 111 -2.35 3.72 0.88
CA LEU A 111 -3.61 4.43 0.67
C LEU A 111 -4.54 4.29 1.89
N LEU A 112 -4.62 3.12 2.52
CA LEU A 112 -5.40 2.92 3.75
C LEU A 112 -4.83 3.75 4.92
N THR A 113 -3.51 3.78 5.07
CA THR A 113 -2.83 4.56 6.13
C THR A 113 -3.02 6.07 5.91
N GLU A 114 -2.92 6.54 4.66
CA GLU A 114 -3.19 7.93 4.26
C GLU A 114 -4.63 8.37 4.54
N ASN A 115 -5.56 7.41 4.64
CA ASN A 115 -6.95 7.61 5.03
C ASN A 115 -7.22 7.29 6.52
N GLY A 116 -6.15 7.26 7.32
CA GLY A 116 -6.20 7.25 8.77
C GLY A 116 -6.25 5.86 9.41
N VAL A 117 -6.26 4.77 8.64
CA VAL A 117 -6.26 3.41 9.18
C VAL A 117 -4.95 3.13 9.93
N ALA A 118 -5.04 2.70 11.18
CA ALA A 118 -3.91 2.23 11.99
C ALA A 118 -3.53 0.80 11.60
N PHE A 119 -3.10 0.62 10.35
CA PHE A 119 -2.93 -0.69 9.70
C PHE A 119 -2.08 -1.66 10.54
N ASP A 120 -0.91 -1.23 11.04
CA ASP A 120 -0.02 -2.07 11.85
C ASP A 120 -0.66 -2.55 13.16
N ARG A 121 -1.60 -1.78 13.73
CA ARG A 121 -2.33 -2.18 14.94
C ARG A 121 -3.34 -3.28 14.62
N VAL A 122 -4.06 -3.15 13.50
CA VAL A 122 -5.02 -4.17 13.05
C VAL A 122 -4.29 -5.44 12.67
N ALA A 123 -3.22 -5.34 11.90
CA ALA A 123 -2.46 -6.46 11.37
C ALA A 123 -1.90 -7.38 12.47
N LYS A 124 -1.46 -6.83 13.61
CA LYS A 124 -0.97 -7.60 14.77
C LYS A 124 -1.97 -8.58 15.36
N ARG A 125 -3.27 -8.32 15.19
CA ARG A 125 -4.36 -9.13 15.77
C ARG A 125 -5.26 -9.75 14.71
N TYR A 126 -4.96 -9.52 13.42
CA TYR A 126 -5.75 -10.06 12.32
C TYR A 126 -5.57 -11.59 12.20
N PRO A 127 -6.64 -12.37 12.01
CA PRO A 127 -6.54 -13.81 11.79
C PRO A 127 -5.65 -14.13 10.58
N GLY A 128 -4.63 -14.98 10.75
CA GLY A 128 -3.64 -15.28 9.70
C GLY A 128 -2.51 -14.26 9.57
N GLY A 129 -2.48 -13.21 10.39
CA GLY A 129 -1.39 -12.24 10.46
C GLY A 129 -1.40 -11.18 9.36
N VAL A 130 -0.26 -10.50 9.21
CA VAL A 130 -0.09 -9.35 8.33
C VAL A 130 -0.27 -9.73 6.85
N GLU A 131 0.24 -10.88 6.45
CA GLU A 131 0.16 -11.38 5.07
C GLU A 131 -1.29 -11.66 4.66
N ALA A 132 -2.05 -12.36 5.51
CA ALA A 132 -3.47 -12.61 5.26
C ALA A 132 -4.29 -11.31 5.18
N LEU A 133 -3.98 -10.32 6.02
CA LEU A 133 -4.60 -9.00 5.95
C LEU A 133 -4.28 -8.31 4.62
N LEU A 134 -3.01 -8.26 4.21
CA LEU A 134 -2.60 -7.65 2.95
C LEU A 134 -3.28 -8.35 1.77
N ASN A 135 -3.17 -9.67 1.66
CA ASN A 135 -3.70 -10.39 0.51
C ASN A 135 -5.23 -10.25 0.38
N HIS A 136 -5.96 -10.30 1.50
CA HIS A 136 -7.43 -10.27 1.48
C HIS A 136 -8.01 -8.86 1.47
N GLU A 137 -7.58 -7.99 2.39
CA GLU A 137 -8.21 -6.67 2.56
C GLU A 137 -7.69 -5.62 1.57
N THR A 138 -6.62 -5.92 0.81
CA THR A 138 -6.11 -5.03 -0.24
C THR A 138 -6.35 -5.55 -1.65
N GLU A 139 -7.14 -6.62 -1.83
CA GLU A 139 -7.47 -7.13 -3.16
C GLU A 139 -8.24 -6.10 -4.00
N ALA A 140 -7.82 -5.92 -5.26
CA ALA A 140 -8.57 -5.27 -6.32
C ALA A 140 -9.80 -6.11 -6.67
N TRP A 141 -10.95 -5.70 -6.12
CA TRP A 141 -12.17 -6.49 -6.20
C TRP A 141 -12.62 -6.70 -7.66
N GLY A 142 -12.97 -7.94 -7.98
CA GLY A 142 -13.56 -8.29 -9.27
C GLY A 142 -12.61 -8.18 -10.45
N TRP A 143 -11.30 -8.17 -10.21
CA TRP A 143 -10.25 -8.09 -11.25
C TRP A 143 -9.25 -9.24 -11.12
N ARG A 144 -8.79 -9.80 -12.26
CA ARG A 144 -7.79 -10.87 -12.31
C ARG A 144 -6.86 -10.70 -13.50
N ALA A 145 -5.59 -11.12 -13.34
CA ALA A 145 -4.63 -11.26 -14.42
C ALA A 145 -4.18 -12.71 -14.61
N LEU A 146 -3.84 -13.06 -15.86
CA LEU A 146 -3.06 -14.25 -16.17
C LEU A 146 -1.58 -13.91 -16.11
N VAL A 147 -0.84 -14.63 -15.29
CA VAL A 147 0.60 -14.45 -15.11
C VAL A 147 1.34 -15.64 -15.70
N HIS A 148 2.39 -15.33 -16.47
CA HIS A 148 3.33 -16.32 -16.97
C HIS A 148 4.34 -16.70 -15.88
N THR A 149 4.61 -18.00 -15.75
CA THR A 149 5.39 -18.58 -14.64
C THR A 149 6.77 -19.09 -15.07
N GLU A 150 7.14 -19.01 -16.34
CA GLU A 150 8.47 -19.43 -16.78
C GLU A 150 9.49 -18.28 -16.51
N PRO A 151 10.78 -18.59 -16.30
CA PRO A 151 11.77 -17.59 -15.91
C PRO A 151 11.97 -16.50 -16.96
N ARG A 152 11.91 -16.89 -18.24
CA ARG A 152 12.15 -16.01 -19.38
C ARG A 152 10.92 -15.12 -19.64
N PRO A 153 11.08 -13.79 -19.68
CA PRO A 153 9.98 -12.90 -20.03
C PRO A 153 9.55 -13.10 -21.50
N LEU A 154 8.25 -13.12 -21.72
CA LEU A 154 7.64 -13.21 -23.05
C LEU A 154 6.96 -11.90 -23.39
N ILE A 155 6.96 -11.53 -24.67
CA ILE A 155 6.03 -10.51 -25.18
C ILE A 155 4.68 -11.17 -25.48
N ALA A 156 3.60 -10.40 -25.45
CA ALA A 156 2.27 -10.92 -25.71
C ALA A 156 2.15 -11.58 -27.11
N ALA A 157 2.89 -11.08 -28.10
CA ALA A 157 2.93 -11.68 -29.45
C ALA A 157 3.52 -13.11 -29.47
N ASP A 158 4.36 -13.47 -28.50
CA ASP A 158 5.00 -14.78 -28.42
C ASP A 158 4.18 -15.80 -27.59
N VAL A 159 3.07 -15.36 -26.98
CA VAL A 159 2.21 -16.22 -26.16
C VAL A 159 1.42 -17.18 -27.05
N LYS A 160 1.73 -18.47 -26.94
CA LYS A 160 1.09 -19.53 -27.74
C LYS A 160 -0.25 -19.97 -27.16
N LEU A 161 -1.25 -20.12 -28.04
CA LEU A 161 -2.60 -20.55 -27.64
C LEU A 161 -2.59 -21.92 -26.99
N ARG A 162 -1.83 -22.89 -27.51
CA ARG A 162 -1.69 -24.22 -26.89
C ARG A 162 -1.32 -24.20 -25.40
N ASP A 163 -0.58 -23.18 -24.97
CA ASP A 163 -0.08 -23.08 -23.60
C ASP A 163 -1.03 -22.25 -22.71
N ILE A 164 -1.57 -21.14 -23.21
CA ILE A 164 -2.44 -20.23 -22.42
C ILE A 164 -3.93 -20.62 -22.44
N ALA A 165 -4.39 -21.35 -23.46
CA ALA A 165 -5.81 -21.61 -23.70
C ALA A 165 -6.59 -22.10 -22.46
N PRO A 166 -6.11 -23.07 -21.67
CA PRO A 166 -6.83 -23.52 -20.48
C PRO A 166 -7.03 -22.40 -19.45
N ALA A 167 -5.98 -21.59 -19.21
CA ALA A 167 -6.02 -20.49 -18.25
C ALA A 167 -6.88 -19.32 -18.76
N LEU A 168 -6.78 -18.98 -20.05
CA LEU A 168 -7.64 -17.98 -20.70
C LEU A 168 -9.11 -18.37 -20.63
N ARG A 169 -9.43 -19.64 -20.93
CA ARG A 169 -10.80 -20.15 -20.87
C ARG A 169 -11.35 -20.09 -19.45
N ALA A 170 -10.56 -20.43 -18.44
CA ALA A 170 -10.94 -20.34 -17.04
C ALA A 170 -11.14 -18.88 -16.58
N GLN A 171 -10.29 -17.95 -17.03
CA GLN A 171 -10.42 -16.53 -16.72
C GLN A 171 -11.71 -15.95 -17.32
N LEU A 172 -12.00 -16.25 -18.58
CA LEU A 172 -13.24 -15.85 -19.24
C LEU A 172 -14.47 -16.43 -18.54
N GLU A 173 -14.45 -17.72 -18.24
CA GLU A 173 -15.52 -18.41 -17.51
C GLU A 173 -15.81 -17.73 -16.17
N TRP A 174 -14.76 -17.40 -15.41
CA TRP A 174 -14.85 -16.65 -14.17
C TRP A 174 -15.47 -15.26 -14.40
N GLY A 175 -14.94 -14.48 -15.34
CA GLY A 175 -15.39 -13.10 -15.58
C GLY A 175 -16.86 -13.03 -15.99
N PHE A 176 -17.30 -13.91 -16.89
CA PHE A 176 -18.70 -14.03 -17.29
C PHE A 176 -19.59 -14.47 -16.14
N THR A 177 -19.21 -15.52 -15.41
CA THR A 177 -20.03 -16.06 -14.30
C THR A 177 -20.19 -15.02 -13.19
N GLN A 178 -19.11 -14.34 -12.80
CA GLN A 178 -19.18 -13.27 -11.82
C GLN A 178 -20.03 -12.09 -12.31
N SER A 179 -19.95 -11.73 -13.60
CA SER A 179 -20.78 -10.66 -14.17
C SER A 179 -22.27 -11.02 -14.19
N LEU A 180 -22.60 -12.27 -14.56
CA LEU A 180 -23.98 -12.77 -14.57
C LEU A 180 -24.61 -12.80 -13.18
N ASN A 181 -23.82 -13.09 -12.13
CA ASN A 181 -24.28 -13.01 -10.74
C ASN A 181 -24.71 -11.59 -10.34
N MET A 182 -24.22 -10.56 -11.04
CA MET A 182 -24.54 -9.15 -10.81
C MET A 182 -25.71 -8.64 -11.67
N VAL A 183 -26.28 -9.48 -12.55
CA VAL A 183 -27.49 -9.19 -13.32
C VAL A 183 -28.63 -10.04 -12.75
N ALA A 184 -29.72 -9.41 -12.31
CA ALA A 184 -30.85 -10.14 -11.74
C ALA A 184 -31.46 -11.11 -12.76
N GLY A 185 -31.58 -12.38 -12.40
CA GLY A 185 -32.00 -13.46 -13.31
C GLY A 185 -30.89 -13.96 -14.25
N GLY A 186 -29.70 -13.38 -14.22
CA GLY A 186 -28.56 -13.79 -15.06
C GLY A 186 -27.89 -15.10 -14.63
N SER A 187 -27.99 -15.45 -13.34
CA SER A 187 -27.39 -16.66 -12.75
C SER A 187 -28.34 -17.86 -12.64
N ASP A 188 -29.59 -17.72 -13.11
CA ASP A 188 -30.57 -18.80 -13.00
C ASP A 188 -30.28 -19.89 -14.05
N GLU A 189 -29.55 -20.93 -13.66
CA GLU A 189 -29.25 -22.09 -14.51
C GLU A 189 -30.51 -22.86 -14.94
N THR A 190 -31.64 -22.65 -14.24
CA THR A 190 -32.93 -23.29 -14.57
C THR A 190 -33.73 -22.51 -15.60
N ALA A 191 -33.41 -21.22 -15.80
CA ALA A 191 -33.87 -20.47 -16.96
C ALA A 191 -33.14 -21.02 -18.19
N SER A 192 -33.91 -21.54 -19.16
CA SER A 192 -33.43 -22.08 -20.44
C SER A 192 -32.25 -21.30 -21.02
N SER A 193 -31.34 -21.98 -21.73
CA SER A 193 -30.29 -21.39 -22.59
C SER A 193 -30.78 -20.33 -23.60
N ALA A 194 -32.10 -20.14 -23.70
CA ALA A 194 -32.77 -19.05 -24.40
C ALA A 194 -32.77 -17.69 -23.67
N ALA A 195 -32.27 -17.58 -22.42
CA ALA A 195 -32.13 -16.29 -21.75
C ALA A 195 -31.04 -15.43 -22.44
N PRO A 196 -31.35 -14.19 -22.90
CA PRO A 196 -30.43 -13.39 -23.73
C PRO A 196 -29.03 -13.17 -23.12
N HIS A 197 -28.92 -13.17 -21.80
CA HIS A 197 -27.65 -12.97 -21.09
C HIS A 197 -26.75 -14.22 -21.14
N GLN A 198 -27.32 -15.42 -21.02
CA GLN A 198 -26.56 -16.67 -21.09
C GLN A 198 -26.09 -16.97 -22.50
N SER A 199 -26.85 -16.57 -23.53
CA SER A 199 -26.43 -16.73 -24.92
C SER A 199 -25.17 -15.93 -25.25
N ILE A 200 -24.97 -14.74 -24.65
CA ILE A 200 -23.74 -13.94 -24.87
C ILE A 200 -22.50 -14.65 -24.31
N LYS A 201 -22.58 -15.17 -23.08
CA LYS A 201 -21.50 -15.98 -22.50
C LYS A 201 -21.17 -17.17 -23.40
N ALA A 202 -22.18 -17.96 -23.77
CA ALA A 202 -21.99 -19.14 -24.62
C ALA A 202 -21.40 -18.78 -25.99
N GLN A 203 -21.82 -17.65 -26.57
CA GLN A 203 -21.35 -17.19 -27.87
C GLN A 203 -19.87 -16.77 -27.84
N VAL A 204 -19.47 -15.93 -26.89
CA VAL A 204 -18.07 -15.46 -26.79
C VAL A 204 -17.13 -16.63 -26.45
N LEU A 205 -17.53 -17.49 -25.53
CA LEU A 205 -16.75 -18.67 -25.18
C LEU A 205 -16.68 -19.66 -26.35
N GLY A 206 -17.78 -19.85 -27.08
CA GLY A 206 -17.82 -20.67 -28.28
C GLY A 206 -16.89 -20.16 -29.38
N TRP A 207 -16.81 -18.84 -29.59
CA TRP A 207 -15.85 -18.24 -30.52
C TRP A 207 -14.40 -18.50 -30.11
N VAL A 208 -14.10 -18.35 -28.82
CA VAL A 208 -12.76 -18.63 -28.29
C VAL A 208 -12.39 -20.10 -28.49
N ASP A 209 -13.31 -21.01 -28.15
CA ASP A 209 -13.10 -22.45 -28.29
C ASP A 209 -12.96 -22.85 -29.78
N GLU A 210 -13.77 -22.28 -30.68
CA GLU A 210 -13.70 -22.46 -32.14
C GLU A 210 -12.31 -22.08 -32.68
N TYR A 211 -11.82 -20.89 -32.31
CA TYR A 211 -10.53 -20.42 -32.81
C TYR A 211 -9.36 -21.23 -32.24
N ILE A 212 -9.39 -21.56 -30.94
CA ILE A 212 -8.34 -22.36 -30.30
C ILE A 212 -8.26 -23.76 -30.92
N GLN A 213 -9.40 -24.36 -31.26
CA GLN A 213 -9.44 -25.68 -31.92
C GLN A 213 -8.88 -25.62 -33.35
N ALA A 214 -9.15 -24.53 -34.08
CA ALA A 214 -8.68 -24.37 -35.45
C ALA A 214 -7.18 -24.00 -35.53
N GLU A 215 -6.71 -23.13 -34.64
CA GLU A 215 -5.41 -22.45 -34.72
C GLU A 215 -4.59 -22.61 -33.43
N LEU A 216 -4.48 -23.84 -32.92
CA LEU A 216 -3.83 -24.13 -31.63
C LEU A 216 -2.37 -23.65 -31.55
N GLU A 217 -1.65 -23.63 -32.68
CA GLU A 217 -0.26 -23.17 -32.78
C GLU A 217 -0.14 -21.64 -33.01
N GLY A 218 -1.29 -20.97 -33.17
CA GLY A 218 -1.42 -19.52 -33.22
C GLY A 218 -1.06 -18.86 -31.89
N THR A 219 -1.12 -17.53 -31.89
CA THR A 219 -0.77 -16.70 -30.73
C THR A 219 -2.00 -16.07 -30.09
N LEU A 220 -1.85 -15.59 -28.86
CA LEU A 220 -2.88 -14.81 -28.18
C LEU A 220 -3.29 -13.58 -29.01
N SER A 221 -2.32 -12.93 -29.65
CA SER A 221 -2.57 -11.81 -30.57
C SER A 221 -3.48 -12.19 -31.72
N ASP A 222 -3.27 -13.37 -32.32
CA ASP A 222 -4.08 -13.82 -33.46
C ASP A 222 -5.54 -14.06 -33.05
N LEU A 223 -5.76 -14.71 -31.90
CA LEU A 223 -7.08 -14.87 -31.31
C LEU A 223 -7.74 -13.51 -31.06
N TYR A 224 -7.02 -12.58 -30.45
CA TYR A 224 -7.53 -11.24 -30.16
C TYR A 224 -7.90 -10.47 -31.43
N ARG A 225 -7.06 -10.51 -32.47
CA ARG A 225 -7.38 -9.91 -33.78
C ARG A 225 -8.64 -10.50 -34.40
N TRP A 226 -8.85 -11.80 -34.24
CA TRP A 226 -10.02 -12.50 -34.77
C TRP A 226 -11.29 -12.21 -33.94
N LEU A 227 -11.15 -12.00 -32.64
CA LEU A 227 -12.26 -11.66 -31.72
C LEU A 227 -12.70 -10.21 -31.82
N THR A 228 -11.79 -9.24 -31.96
CA THR A 228 -12.10 -7.79 -32.00
C THR A 228 -13.32 -7.46 -32.88
N PRO A 229 -13.35 -7.82 -34.18
CA PRO A 229 -14.47 -7.44 -35.05
C PRO A 229 -15.78 -8.12 -34.63
N ARG A 230 -15.72 -9.34 -34.08
CA ARG A 230 -16.89 -10.08 -33.59
C ARG A 230 -17.47 -9.47 -32.31
N LEU A 231 -16.60 -9.10 -31.37
CA LEU A 231 -16.98 -8.42 -30.13
C LEU A 231 -17.57 -7.04 -30.43
N TRP A 232 -16.97 -6.27 -31.33
CA TRP A 232 -17.50 -4.98 -31.74
C TRP A 232 -18.85 -5.11 -32.42
N MET A 233 -19.01 -6.09 -33.31
CA MET A 233 -20.29 -6.39 -33.95
C MET A 233 -21.36 -6.79 -32.92
N MET A 234 -21.01 -7.61 -31.94
CA MET A 234 -21.91 -8.00 -30.84
C MET A 234 -22.38 -6.79 -30.03
N VAL A 235 -21.45 -5.91 -29.64
CA VAL A 235 -21.77 -4.72 -28.84
C VAL A 235 -22.59 -3.71 -29.64
N ARG A 236 -22.29 -3.56 -30.93
CA ARG A 236 -22.99 -2.63 -31.83
C ARG A 236 -24.35 -3.12 -32.31
N GLY A 237 -24.56 -4.43 -32.38
CA GLY A 237 -25.73 -5.06 -33.01
C GLY A 237 -25.69 -5.13 -34.55
N GLU A 238 -24.64 -4.59 -35.17
CA GLU A 238 -24.44 -4.53 -36.62
C GLU A 238 -22.94 -4.59 -36.99
N GLY A 239 -22.63 -4.81 -38.27
CA GLY A 239 -21.25 -4.90 -38.76
C GLY A 239 -20.42 -3.62 -38.52
N SER A 240 -19.09 -3.75 -38.56
CA SER A 240 -18.18 -2.62 -38.33
C SER A 240 -18.08 -1.68 -39.54
N CYS A 241 -17.63 -0.45 -39.27
CA CYS A 241 -17.17 0.55 -40.24
C CYS A 241 -16.03 0.01 -41.15
N ASN A 242 -15.36 0.89 -41.92
CA ASN A 242 -14.10 0.58 -42.62
C ASN A 242 -12.96 0.28 -41.62
N LEU A 243 -13.10 -0.86 -40.95
CA LEU A 243 -12.30 -1.34 -39.84
C LEU A 243 -11.26 -2.32 -40.36
N GLN A 244 -10.01 -2.04 -40.02
CA GLN A 244 -8.89 -2.94 -40.21
C GLN A 244 -8.43 -3.46 -38.86
N THR A 245 -8.12 -4.75 -38.77
CA THR A 245 -7.53 -5.34 -37.57
C THR A 245 -6.06 -5.65 -37.81
N GLY A 246 -5.24 -5.43 -36.79
CA GLY A 246 -3.79 -5.62 -36.90
C GLY A 246 -3.13 -5.99 -35.58
N ALA A 247 -1.81 -6.05 -35.60
CA ALA A 247 -0.98 -6.21 -34.41
C ALA A 247 0.08 -5.12 -34.38
N SER A 248 0.47 -4.67 -33.19
CA SER A 248 1.54 -3.69 -33.04
C SER A 248 2.88 -4.23 -33.55
N LEU A 249 3.14 -5.53 -33.43
CA LEU A 249 4.33 -6.15 -34.01
C LEU A 249 4.38 -6.00 -35.54
N GLU A 250 3.23 -6.04 -36.22
CA GLU A 250 3.14 -5.79 -37.66
C GLU A 250 3.29 -4.30 -37.98
N LEU A 251 2.65 -3.42 -37.21
CA LEU A 251 2.76 -1.97 -37.36
C LEU A 251 4.19 -1.47 -37.19
N PHE A 252 4.94 -2.08 -36.26
CA PHE A 252 6.32 -1.73 -35.93
C PHE A 252 7.37 -2.57 -36.66
N ARG A 253 6.97 -3.44 -37.59
CA ARG A 253 7.92 -4.18 -38.41
C ARG A 253 8.89 -3.21 -39.06
N PHE A 254 10.18 -3.44 -38.86
CA PHE A 254 11.23 -2.49 -39.22
C PHE A 254 12.34 -3.20 -39.99
N ASN A 255 12.28 -3.06 -41.31
CA ASN A 255 13.20 -3.70 -42.26
C ASN A 255 13.38 -2.77 -43.47
N ARG A 256 14.16 -3.18 -44.48
CA ARG A 256 14.41 -2.37 -45.69
C ARG A 256 13.14 -1.90 -46.39
N ALA A 257 12.09 -2.71 -46.36
CA ALA A 257 10.83 -2.40 -47.03
C ALA A 257 9.93 -1.45 -46.23
N THR A 258 10.11 -1.36 -44.91
CA THR A 258 9.23 -0.58 -44.02
C THR A 258 9.90 0.60 -43.33
N ALA A 259 11.23 0.70 -43.36
CA ALA A 259 11.98 1.76 -42.67
C ALA A 259 11.62 3.18 -43.12
N ASN A 260 11.17 3.33 -44.37
CA ASN A 260 10.76 4.60 -44.95
C ASN A 260 9.33 5.03 -44.59
N LEU A 261 8.56 4.20 -43.87
CA LEU A 261 7.20 4.54 -43.45
C LEU A 261 7.23 5.77 -42.52
N PRO A 262 6.22 6.67 -42.60
CA PRO A 262 6.21 7.91 -41.84
C PRO A 262 6.50 7.74 -40.34
N ARG A 263 6.01 6.64 -39.74
CA ARG A 263 6.17 6.36 -38.32
C ARG A 263 7.62 6.25 -37.83
N PHE A 264 8.55 5.89 -38.70
CA PHE A 264 9.96 5.73 -38.33
C PHE A 264 10.79 7.00 -38.51
N ARG A 265 10.23 8.06 -39.11
CA ARG A 265 10.93 9.37 -39.25
C ARG A 265 11.36 9.96 -37.91
N PHE A 266 10.60 9.71 -36.84
CA PHE A 266 10.95 10.16 -35.50
C PHE A 266 12.22 9.50 -34.95
N VAL A 267 12.51 8.25 -35.37
CA VAL A 267 13.72 7.51 -34.97
C VAL A 267 14.96 8.20 -35.50
N ASP A 268 14.88 8.75 -36.70
CA ASP A 268 15.99 9.40 -37.39
C ASP A 268 16.57 10.57 -36.59
N LEU A 269 15.74 11.29 -35.81
CA LEU A 269 16.18 12.37 -34.92
C LEU A 269 17.21 11.90 -33.89
N PHE A 270 17.13 10.65 -33.47
CA PHE A 270 18.03 10.03 -32.49
C PHE A 270 19.20 9.28 -33.14
N LEU A 271 19.14 9.03 -34.46
CA LEU A 271 20.22 8.41 -35.21
C LEU A 271 21.12 9.46 -35.85
N GLN A 272 20.60 10.50 -36.47
CA GLN A 272 21.41 11.49 -37.17
C GLN A 272 22.34 12.25 -36.22
N PRO A 273 23.67 12.30 -36.48
CA PRO A 273 24.61 13.02 -35.62
C PRO A 273 24.25 14.50 -35.41
N ALA A 274 23.61 15.14 -36.39
CA ALA A 274 23.22 16.55 -36.32
C ALA A 274 22.11 16.84 -35.30
N THR A 275 21.25 15.87 -35.00
CA THR A 275 20.08 16.04 -34.12
C THR A 275 20.11 15.17 -32.88
N ARG A 276 20.93 14.11 -32.86
CA ARG A 276 20.96 13.06 -31.84
C ARG A 276 21.05 13.61 -30.42
N ASP A 277 22.04 14.47 -30.15
CA ASP A 277 22.27 14.98 -28.79
C ASP A 277 21.14 15.89 -28.33
N LEU A 278 20.62 16.72 -29.24
CA LEU A 278 19.45 17.56 -28.98
C LEU A 278 18.22 16.70 -28.66
N ALA A 279 17.93 15.67 -29.46
CA ALA A 279 16.77 14.81 -29.26
C ALA A 279 16.84 14.04 -27.93
N ARG A 280 18.02 13.53 -27.58
CA ARG A 280 18.28 12.87 -26.29
C ARG A 280 18.09 13.84 -25.12
N GLN A 281 18.59 15.06 -25.23
CA GLN A 281 18.41 16.09 -24.21
C GLN A 281 16.93 16.47 -24.04
N CYS A 282 16.18 16.61 -25.14
CA CYS A 282 14.75 16.91 -25.10
C CYS A 282 13.96 15.80 -24.40
N TYR A 283 14.26 14.53 -24.71
CA TYR A 283 13.67 13.37 -24.03
C TYR A 283 13.99 13.39 -22.52
N ASP A 284 15.26 13.51 -22.15
CA ASP A 284 15.71 13.47 -20.75
C ASP A 284 15.13 14.62 -19.92
N ASN A 285 15.01 15.81 -20.51
CA ASN A 285 14.35 16.94 -19.88
C ASN A 285 12.85 16.68 -19.68
N ALA A 286 12.17 16.08 -20.67
CA ALA A 286 10.75 15.80 -20.58
C ALA A 286 10.41 14.80 -19.49
N VAL A 287 11.26 13.79 -19.25
CA VAL A 287 11.02 12.74 -18.24
C VAL A 287 11.60 13.06 -16.85
N ARG A 288 12.39 14.11 -16.70
CA ARG A 288 13.06 14.46 -15.43
C ARG A 288 12.06 14.61 -14.29
N GLY A 289 12.31 13.90 -13.18
CA GLY A 289 11.48 13.96 -11.98
C GLY A 289 10.10 13.29 -12.10
N SER A 290 9.84 12.56 -13.19
CA SER A 290 8.55 11.88 -13.42
C SER A 290 8.51 10.42 -12.94
N GLY A 291 9.63 9.88 -12.47
CA GLY A 291 9.79 8.45 -12.19
C GLY A 291 10.09 7.58 -13.43
N ILE A 292 9.99 8.15 -14.64
CA ILE A 292 10.44 7.52 -15.88
C ILE A 292 11.95 7.70 -16.02
N TYR A 293 12.66 6.63 -16.41
CA TYR A 293 14.11 6.67 -16.60
C TYR A 293 14.51 7.62 -17.73
N THR A 294 15.53 8.44 -17.46
CA THR A 294 16.30 9.12 -18.50
C THR A 294 17.10 8.10 -19.31
N LEU A 295 17.50 8.46 -20.53
CA LEU A 295 18.28 7.57 -21.39
C LEU A 295 19.59 7.16 -20.72
N GLY A 296 20.25 8.06 -20.00
CA GLY A 296 21.47 7.73 -19.25
C GLY A 296 21.27 6.65 -18.18
N GLN A 297 20.07 6.58 -17.57
CA GLN A 297 19.73 5.54 -16.59
C GLN A 297 19.48 4.17 -17.24
N LEU A 298 19.17 4.14 -18.54
CA LEU A 298 19.06 2.92 -19.34
C LEU A 298 20.42 2.44 -19.89
N GLY A 299 21.50 3.18 -19.62
CA GLY A 299 22.86 2.86 -20.04
C GLY A 299 23.43 3.85 -21.05
N ALA A 300 24.76 3.88 -21.15
CA ALA A 300 25.48 4.73 -22.08
C ALA A 300 25.01 4.51 -23.54
N GLY A 301 24.73 5.59 -24.26
CA GLY A 301 24.27 5.53 -25.65
C GLY A 301 22.85 4.98 -25.86
N ALA A 302 22.05 4.78 -24.80
CA ALA A 302 20.68 4.34 -24.96
C ALA A 302 19.82 5.31 -25.76
N LEU A 303 18.96 4.74 -26.59
CA LEU A 303 17.94 5.44 -27.37
C LEU A 303 16.55 5.08 -26.81
N PRO A 304 15.51 5.91 -27.02
CA PRO A 304 14.17 5.65 -26.51
C PRO A 304 13.40 4.60 -27.34
N PHE A 305 14.10 3.59 -27.88
CA PHE A 305 13.53 2.55 -28.73
C PHE A 305 13.95 1.17 -28.24
N ASP A 306 13.01 0.24 -28.27
CA ASP A 306 13.28 -1.18 -28.08
C ASP A 306 13.24 -1.90 -29.44
N VAL A 307 14.13 -2.88 -29.60
CA VAL A 307 14.07 -3.83 -30.71
C VAL A 307 13.37 -5.08 -30.22
N VAL A 308 12.28 -5.44 -30.90
CA VAL A 308 11.57 -6.69 -30.68
C VAL A 308 12.11 -7.73 -31.65
N ILE A 309 12.62 -8.83 -31.08
CA ILE A 309 13.18 -9.95 -31.83
C ILE A 309 12.20 -11.12 -31.66
N PRO A 310 11.47 -11.51 -32.73
CA PRO A 310 10.45 -12.56 -32.65
C PRO A 310 10.96 -13.85 -32.00
N GLY A 311 10.21 -14.38 -31.04
CA GLY A 311 10.56 -15.59 -30.28
C GLY A 311 11.75 -15.42 -29.31
N ARG A 312 12.32 -14.21 -29.20
CA ARG A 312 13.39 -13.92 -28.22
C ARG A 312 13.02 -12.89 -27.16
N GLY A 313 12.05 -12.03 -27.44
CA GLY A 313 11.63 -10.92 -26.57
C GLY A 313 12.07 -9.57 -27.14
N ARG A 314 12.29 -8.59 -26.27
CA ARG A 314 12.72 -7.23 -26.66
C ARG A 314 13.86 -6.71 -25.78
N GLY A 315 14.60 -5.73 -26.28
CA GLY A 315 15.66 -5.04 -25.54
C GLY A 315 15.93 -3.63 -26.05
N THR A 316 16.62 -2.82 -25.25
CA THR A 316 16.82 -1.39 -25.54
C THR A 316 17.90 -1.19 -26.59
N LEU A 317 17.60 -0.42 -27.63
CA LEU A 317 18.58 -0.07 -28.66
C LEU A 317 19.59 0.93 -28.11
N ARG A 318 20.88 0.65 -28.31
CA ARG A 318 21.97 1.50 -27.85
C ARG A 318 22.97 1.75 -28.98
N LEU A 319 23.41 3.00 -29.07
CA LEU A 319 24.39 3.48 -30.02
C LEU A 319 25.49 4.23 -29.25
N HIS A 320 26.66 3.60 -29.13
CA HIS A 320 27.78 4.11 -28.35
C HIS A 320 29.10 3.75 -29.02
N ASP A 321 30.03 4.71 -29.10
CA ASP A 321 31.37 4.54 -29.65
C ASP A 321 31.39 3.84 -31.02
N GLY A 322 30.52 4.31 -31.92
CA GLY A 322 30.35 3.78 -33.28
C GLY A 322 29.82 2.35 -33.36
N SER A 323 29.35 1.79 -32.24
CA SER A 323 28.83 0.43 -32.14
C SER A 323 27.34 0.43 -31.78
N LEU A 324 26.62 -0.51 -32.39
CA LEU A 324 25.19 -0.69 -32.20
C LEU A 324 24.93 -2.01 -31.50
N TYR A 325 24.14 -1.98 -30.43
CA TYR A 325 23.81 -3.14 -29.62
C TYR A 325 22.40 -3.05 -29.06
N ILE A 326 21.85 -4.22 -28.71
CA ILE A 326 20.55 -4.36 -28.07
C ILE A 326 20.80 -4.84 -26.65
N ASP A 327 20.33 -4.05 -25.68
CA ASP A 327 20.40 -4.36 -24.26
C ASP A 327 19.25 -5.31 -23.89
N THR A 328 19.54 -6.60 -24.04
CA THR A 328 18.76 -7.72 -23.50
C THR A 328 19.47 -8.31 -22.29
N GLU A 329 18.89 -9.33 -21.63
CA GLU A 329 19.54 -10.02 -20.49
C GLU A 329 20.97 -10.49 -20.83
N GLU A 330 21.15 -11.02 -22.04
CA GLU A 330 22.45 -11.17 -22.69
C GLU A 330 22.57 -10.12 -23.80
N PRO A 331 23.41 -9.07 -23.66
CA PRO A 331 23.51 -8.02 -24.66
C PRO A 331 23.91 -8.55 -26.04
N ILE A 332 23.25 -8.06 -27.09
CA ILE A 332 23.50 -8.49 -28.47
C ILE A 332 24.19 -7.37 -29.24
N THR A 333 25.45 -7.60 -29.61
CA THR A 333 26.17 -6.70 -30.53
C THR A 333 25.67 -6.91 -31.96
N LEU A 334 25.20 -5.83 -32.58
CA LEU A 334 24.72 -5.83 -33.96
C LEU A 334 25.85 -5.54 -34.95
N CYS A 335 26.60 -4.46 -34.70
CA CYS A 335 27.77 -4.07 -35.47
C CYS A 335 28.74 -3.24 -34.63
N THR A 336 30.02 -3.29 -34.99
CA THR A 336 31.12 -2.52 -34.38
C THR A 336 31.74 -1.61 -35.42
N GLY A 337 31.87 -0.32 -35.13
CA GLY A 337 32.45 0.67 -36.06
C GLY A 337 31.57 0.95 -37.30
N CYS A 338 30.25 0.79 -37.16
CA CYS A 338 29.29 0.99 -38.24
C CYS A 338 28.71 2.41 -38.30
N ASP A 339 28.89 3.23 -37.25
CA ASP A 339 28.45 4.64 -37.19
C ASP A 339 27.04 4.90 -37.74
N CYS A 340 26.09 4.03 -37.39
CA CYS A 340 24.71 4.10 -37.88
C CYS A 340 24.08 5.49 -37.63
N GLY A 341 23.80 6.19 -38.72
CA GLY A 341 23.36 7.59 -38.73
C GLY A 341 21.99 7.80 -39.36
N SER A 342 21.37 6.76 -39.92
CA SER A 342 20.05 6.83 -40.56
C SER A 342 19.17 5.62 -40.25
N VAL A 343 17.87 5.77 -40.45
CA VAL A 343 16.91 4.67 -40.31
C VAL A 343 17.12 3.56 -41.33
N GLU A 344 17.58 3.88 -42.55
CA GLU A 344 17.88 2.89 -43.59
C GLU A 344 19.05 2.00 -43.18
N GLU A 345 20.14 2.58 -42.68
CA GLU A 345 21.30 1.83 -42.16
C GLU A 345 20.91 0.96 -40.96
N LEU A 346 20.07 1.49 -40.06
CA LEU A 346 19.60 0.72 -38.91
C LEU A 346 18.77 -0.48 -39.37
N ALA A 347 17.89 -0.29 -40.35
CA ALA A 347 17.03 -1.35 -40.89
C ALA A 347 17.86 -2.44 -41.58
N ASP A 348 18.89 -2.04 -42.35
CA ASP A 348 19.82 -2.97 -42.98
C ASP A 348 20.52 -3.87 -41.96
N VAL A 349 21.04 -3.27 -40.87
CA VAL A 349 21.74 -4.00 -39.81
C VAL A 349 20.80 -4.95 -39.07
N LEU A 350 19.60 -4.49 -38.69
CA LEU A 350 18.64 -5.30 -37.96
C LEU A 350 18.09 -6.45 -38.80
N GLU A 351 17.71 -6.19 -40.06
CA GLU A 351 17.19 -7.21 -40.97
C GLU A 351 18.27 -8.25 -41.30
N ALA A 352 19.52 -7.82 -41.55
CA ALA A 352 20.62 -8.76 -41.79
C ALA A 352 20.86 -9.71 -40.61
N LYS A 353 20.63 -9.24 -39.38
CA LYS A 353 20.88 -10.02 -38.16
C LYS A 353 19.71 -10.91 -37.74
N PHE A 354 18.48 -10.43 -37.87
CA PHE A 354 17.29 -11.08 -37.30
C PHE A 354 16.21 -11.45 -38.34
N GLY A 355 16.38 -11.02 -39.59
CA GLY A 355 15.41 -11.21 -40.67
C GLY A 355 14.32 -10.15 -40.72
N GLU A 356 13.42 -10.29 -41.68
CA GLU A 356 12.39 -9.32 -42.05
C GLU A 356 11.32 -9.04 -40.97
N ARG A 357 11.22 -9.91 -39.95
CA ARG A 357 10.18 -9.84 -38.91
C ARG A 357 10.59 -9.04 -37.68
N VAL A 358 11.81 -8.51 -37.63
CA VAL A 358 12.25 -7.64 -36.55
C VAL A 358 11.38 -6.38 -36.51
N ALA A 359 11.12 -5.88 -35.30
CA ALA A 359 10.33 -4.67 -35.11
C ALA A 359 11.07 -3.67 -34.23
N LEU A 360 10.83 -2.38 -34.49
CA LEU A 360 11.40 -1.27 -33.74
C LEU A 360 10.25 -0.47 -33.11
N VAL A 361 10.20 -0.47 -31.78
CA VAL A 361 9.10 0.15 -31.03
C VAL A 361 9.64 1.28 -30.16
N GLY A 362 8.94 2.41 -30.13
CA GLY A 362 9.25 3.49 -29.20
C GLY A 362 8.93 3.08 -27.76
N LYS A 363 9.77 3.49 -26.82
CA LYS A 363 9.38 3.53 -25.41
C LYS A 363 8.28 4.57 -25.21
N ALA A 364 7.52 4.44 -24.13
CA ALA A 364 6.25 5.14 -23.89
C ALA A 364 6.15 6.61 -24.38
N VAL A 365 7.17 7.45 -24.10
CA VAL A 365 7.18 8.87 -24.52
C VAL A 365 7.43 9.05 -26.03
N ALA A 366 8.32 8.27 -26.62
CA ALA A 366 8.66 8.33 -28.05
C ALA A 366 7.65 7.61 -28.95
N LEU A 367 6.98 6.57 -28.43
CA LEU A 367 5.99 5.76 -29.13
C LEU A 367 4.87 6.60 -29.75
N ILE A 368 4.36 7.56 -28.98
CA ILE A 368 3.26 8.43 -29.40
C ILE A 368 3.73 9.31 -30.57
N SER A 369 4.91 9.92 -30.49
CA SER A 369 5.45 10.74 -31.59
C SER A 369 5.74 9.92 -32.84
N MET A 370 6.26 8.69 -32.69
CA MET A 370 6.47 7.77 -33.83
C MET A 370 5.16 7.55 -34.59
N LEU A 371 4.14 7.04 -33.93
CA LEU A 371 2.90 6.68 -34.60
C LEU A 371 2.08 7.91 -35.05
N ALA A 372 2.19 9.05 -34.37
CA ALA A 372 1.52 10.30 -34.74
C ALA A 372 2.01 10.88 -36.08
N HIS A 373 3.14 10.43 -36.63
CA HIS A 373 3.51 10.76 -38.01
C HIS A 373 2.62 10.10 -39.06
N GLU A 374 1.83 9.10 -38.69
CA GLU A 374 1.02 8.33 -39.64
C GLU A 374 -0.44 8.19 -39.24
N PHE A 375 -0.75 8.19 -37.94
CA PHE A 375 -2.09 7.94 -37.43
C PHE A 375 -2.59 9.06 -36.53
N ILE A 376 -3.92 9.26 -36.54
CA ILE A 376 -4.61 9.97 -35.47
C ILE A 376 -4.93 8.95 -34.38
N PHE A 377 -4.29 9.09 -33.23
CA PHE A 377 -4.54 8.19 -32.12
C PHE A 377 -5.89 8.41 -31.48
N VAL A 378 -6.52 7.32 -31.06
CA VAL A 378 -7.78 7.36 -30.34
C VAL A 378 -7.57 6.80 -28.93
N PHE A 379 -7.68 7.66 -27.93
CA PHE A 379 -7.54 7.31 -26.52
C PHE A 379 -8.76 7.72 -25.73
N HIS A 380 -9.11 6.95 -24.70
CA HIS A 380 -10.03 7.46 -23.68
C HIS A 380 -9.37 8.61 -22.89
N GLU A 381 -10.17 9.45 -22.24
CA GLU A 381 -9.74 10.71 -21.57
C GLU A 381 -8.60 10.52 -20.56
N LYS A 382 -8.49 9.35 -19.95
CA LYS A 382 -7.48 9.01 -18.94
C LYS A 382 -6.38 8.06 -19.44
N ALA A 383 -6.41 7.67 -20.72
CA ALA A 383 -5.44 6.73 -21.27
C ALA A 383 -4.06 7.39 -21.41
N SER A 384 -3.00 6.59 -21.23
CA SER A 384 -1.60 7.02 -21.39
C SER A 384 -1.19 8.20 -20.50
N SER A 385 -0.62 7.88 -19.34
CA SER A 385 0.00 8.84 -18.41
C SER A 385 1.20 9.60 -19.00
N TYR A 386 1.71 9.15 -20.16
CA TYR A 386 2.91 9.67 -20.80
C TYR A 386 2.66 10.88 -21.72
N THR A 387 1.41 11.17 -22.06
CA THR A 387 1.09 12.13 -23.12
C THR A 387 1.64 13.54 -22.85
N ASN A 388 1.51 14.03 -21.61
CA ASN A 388 2.05 15.34 -21.22
C ASN A 388 3.59 15.40 -21.39
N ARG A 389 4.28 14.26 -21.24
CA ARG A 389 5.73 14.14 -21.40
C ARG A 389 6.10 14.12 -22.88
N THR A 390 5.32 13.41 -23.70
CA THR A 390 5.46 13.46 -25.16
C THR A 390 5.29 14.89 -25.69
N GLN A 391 4.26 15.61 -25.25
CA GLN A 391 4.05 17.01 -25.63
C GLN A 391 5.22 17.90 -25.21
N ALA A 392 5.73 17.76 -23.98
CA ALA A 392 6.88 18.51 -23.51
C ALA A 392 8.14 18.24 -24.37
N MET A 393 8.38 16.98 -24.73
CA MET A 393 9.49 16.60 -25.63
C MET A 393 9.31 17.21 -27.02
N ASN A 394 8.13 17.09 -27.62
CA ASN A 394 7.84 17.63 -28.96
C ASN A 394 7.93 19.15 -29.00
N GLN A 395 7.45 19.84 -27.95
CA GLN A 395 7.57 21.29 -27.82
C GLN A 395 9.03 21.73 -27.72
N ALA A 396 9.85 21.02 -26.93
CA ALA A 396 11.29 21.31 -26.84
C ALA A 396 12.00 21.11 -28.19
N LEU A 397 11.67 20.04 -28.91
CA LEU A 397 12.20 19.79 -30.26
C LEU A 397 11.82 20.91 -31.24
N ARG A 398 10.55 21.32 -31.26
CA ARG A 398 10.09 22.44 -32.11
C ARG A 398 10.75 23.77 -31.74
N ALA A 399 10.89 24.05 -30.45
CA ALA A 399 11.57 25.26 -29.96
C ALA A 399 13.05 25.30 -30.37
N ALA A 400 13.68 24.13 -30.55
CA ALA A 400 15.03 24.00 -31.08
C ALA A 400 15.11 23.96 -32.62
N GLY A 401 13.99 24.20 -33.32
CA GLY A 401 13.94 24.31 -34.78
C GLY A 401 13.70 22.99 -35.52
N VAL A 402 13.37 21.90 -34.82
CA VAL A 402 13.02 20.61 -35.46
C VAL A 402 11.57 20.66 -35.95
N ASP A 403 11.36 20.48 -37.26
CA ASP A 403 10.03 20.39 -37.85
C ASP A 403 9.40 19.01 -37.57
N LEU A 404 8.39 18.99 -36.69
CA LEU A 404 7.64 17.79 -36.34
C LEU A 404 6.24 17.83 -36.96
N LYS A 405 6.06 17.10 -38.06
CA LYS A 405 4.77 16.88 -38.73
C LYS A 405 4.03 15.72 -38.08
N LEU A 406 3.30 16.04 -37.02
CA LEU A 406 2.51 15.09 -36.23
C LEU A 406 1.02 15.37 -36.42
N TYR A 407 0.24 14.30 -36.55
CA TYR A 407 -1.20 14.37 -36.38
C TYR A 407 -1.55 14.55 -34.91
N PRO A 408 -2.66 15.23 -34.58
CA PRO A 408 -3.14 15.29 -33.22
C PRO A 408 -3.68 13.92 -32.78
N MET A 409 -4.04 13.83 -31.51
CA MET A 409 -4.76 12.69 -30.95
C MET A 409 -6.19 13.08 -30.59
N LEU A 410 -7.07 12.08 -30.54
CA LEU A 410 -8.43 12.18 -30.06
C LEU A 410 -8.55 11.62 -28.65
N ARG A 411 -9.22 12.40 -27.80
CA ARG A 411 -9.62 11.98 -26.46
C ARG A 411 -11.11 11.76 -26.42
N LEU A 412 -11.48 10.56 -26.02
CA LEU A 412 -12.85 10.10 -25.89
C LEU A 412 -13.25 10.12 -24.42
N LYS A 413 -14.27 10.89 -24.09
CA LYS A 413 -14.83 10.96 -22.75
C LYS A 413 -16.21 10.31 -22.77
N TYR A 414 -16.36 9.30 -21.93
CA TYR A 414 -17.57 8.52 -21.79
C TYR A 414 -18.20 8.71 -20.42
N ALA A 415 -19.52 8.75 -20.43
CA ALA A 415 -20.37 8.72 -19.24
C ALA A 415 -20.97 7.32 -19.12
N THR A 416 -20.13 6.28 -19.03
CA THR A 416 -20.54 4.88 -19.13
C THR A 416 -21.60 4.52 -18.09
N TRP A 417 -21.41 4.91 -16.83
CA TRP A 417 -22.41 4.63 -15.80
C TRP A 417 -23.66 5.49 -15.94
N ASP A 418 -23.55 6.74 -16.39
CA ASP A 418 -24.71 7.58 -16.70
C ASP A 418 -25.57 6.99 -17.83
N ALA A 419 -24.92 6.48 -18.87
CA ALA A 419 -25.56 5.88 -20.03
C ALA A 419 -26.40 4.64 -19.66
N LEU A 420 -26.12 4.03 -18.51
CA LEU A 420 -26.89 2.91 -17.97
C LEU A 420 -28.33 3.30 -17.62
N GLY A 421 -28.61 4.61 -17.49
CA GLY A 421 -29.94 5.20 -17.26
C GLY A 421 -31.07 4.66 -18.15
N ASN A 422 -30.74 4.29 -19.39
CA ASN A 422 -31.70 3.83 -20.39
C ASN A 422 -31.81 2.31 -20.51
N ALA A 423 -31.00 1.56 -19.77
CA ALA A 423 -31.07 0.10 -19.75
C ALA A 423 -32.24 -0.36 -18.86
N THR A 424 -32.92 -1.45 -19.27
CA THR A 424 -34.02 -2.04 -18.50
C THR A 424 -33.57 -3.10 -17.49
N ALA A 425 -32.26 -3.25 -17.30
CA ALA A 425 -31.70 -4.25 -16.40
C ALA A 425 -31.99 -3.95 -14.93
N THR A 426 -31.99 -5.01 -14.14
CA THR A 426 -31.90 -4.93 -12.67
C THR A 426 -30.55 -5.51 -12.24
N LEU A 427 -29.79 -4.75 -11.46
CA LEU A 427 -28.44 -5.08 -11.05
C LEU A 427 -28.46 -5.60 -9.61
N ARG A 428 -27.73 -6.68 -9.36
CA ARG A 428 -27.35 -7.10 -8.02
C ARG A 428 -25.97 -6.52 -7.73
N LEU A 429 -25.87 -5.68 -6.70
CA LEU A 429 -24.64 -5.00 -6.35
C LEU A 429 -23.74 -5.89 -5.49
N PRO A 430 -22.42 -5.89 -5.71
CA PRO A 430 -21.48 -6.54 -4.81
C PRO A 430 -21.47 -5.85 -3.43
N PRO A 431 -20.99 -6.51 -2.36
CA PRO A 431 -21.18 -6.05 -0.98
C PRO A 431 -20.77 -4.59 -0.72
N HIS A 432 -19.62 -4.15 -1.24
CA HIS A 432 -19.14 -2.78 -1.06
C HIS A 432 -20.02 -1.74 -1.78
N LEU A 433 -20.53 -2.05 -2.98
CA LEU A 433 -21.49 -1.19 -3.69
C LEU A 433 -22.86 -1.23 -3.02
N ALA A 434 -23.33 -2.40 -2.57
CA ALA A 434 -24.62 -2.53 -1.90
C ALA A 434 -24.69 -1.67 -0.65
N VAL A 435 -23.60 -1.62 0.12
CA VAL A 435 -23.44 -0.73 1.27
C VAL A 435 -23.48 0.74 0.84
N GLY A 436 -22.77 1.13 -0.23
CA GLY A 436 -22.77 2.50 -0.73
C GLY A 436 -24.13 2.97 -1.27
N PHE A 437 -24.88 2.10 -1.95
CA PHE A 437 -26.21 2.41 -2.49
C PHE A 437 -27.34 2.25 -1.47
N GLY A 438 -27.07 1.56 -0.35
CA GLY A 438 -28.05 1.19 0.68
C GLY A 438 -29.01 0.07 0.27
N LYS A 439 -28.72 -0.63 -0.84
CA LYS A 439 -29.57 -1.69 -1.42
C LYS A 439 -28.70 -2.73 -2.12
N GLU A 440 -29.04 -4.01 -1.96
CA GLU A 440 -28.37 -5.08 -2.70
C GLU A 440 -28.81 -5.19 -4.17
N ILE A 441 -30.03 -4.76 -4.48
CA ILE A 441 -30.60 -4.85 -5.82
C ILE A 441 -31.11 -3.46 -6.22
N VAL A 442 -30.68 -2.97 -7.38
CA VAL A 442 -31.06 -1.66 -7.92
C VAL A 442 -31.42 -1.75 -9.40
N PRO A 443 -32.45 -1.04 -9.88
CA PRO A 443 -32.65 -0.84 -11.31
C PRO A 443 -31.44 -0.14 -11.93
N ALA A 444 -31.09 -0.51 -13.17
CA ALA A 444 -30.01 0.11 -13.93
C ALA A 444 -30.17 1.64 -14.05
N ALA A 445 -31.41 2.11 -14.22
CA ALA A 445 -31.75 3.53 -14.22
C ALA A 445 -31.45 4.24 -12.88
N GLU A 446 -31.74 3.59 -11.75
CA GLU A 446 -31.41 4.13 -10.42
C GLU A 446 -29.89 4.18 -10.22
N PHE A 447 -29.18 3.15 -10.67
CA PHE A 447 -27.71 3.11 -10.59
C PHE A 447 -27.09 4.28 -11.36
N GLY A 448 -27.46 4.43 -12.64
CA GLY A 448 -26.93 5.49 -13.49
C GLY A 448 -27.22 6.90 -12.98
N ALA A 449 -28.34 7.12 -12.30
CA ALA A 449 -28.69 8.41 -11.72
C ALA A 449 -27.98 8.74 -10.39
N ARG A 450 -27.48 7.73 -9.66
CA ARG A 450 -26.98 7.90 -8.28
C ARG A 450 -25.50 7.60 -8.09
N TRP A 451 -24.82 6.97 -9.05
CA TRP A 451 -23.46 6.48 -8.82
C TRP A 451 -22.47 7.59 -8.42
N GLN A 452 -22.58 8.81 -8.99
CA GLN A 452 -21.70 9.92 -8.59
C GLN A 452 -21.98 10.39 -7.17
N SER A 453 -23.26 10.57 -6.80
CA SER A 453 -23.60 11.00 -5.44
C SER A 453 -23.16 9.95 -4.41
N VAL A 454 -23.28 8.66 -4.75
CA VAL A 454 -22.74 7.56 -3.93
C VAL A 454 -21.21 7.67 -3.82
N CYS A 455 -20.48 7.91 -4.91
CA CYS A 455 -19.03 8.13 -4.83
C CYS A 455 -18.67 9.33 -3.92
N GLU A 456 -19.42 10.44 -4.01
CA GLU A 456 -19.23 11.61 -3.15
C GLU A 456 -19.54 11.34 -1.68
N GLU A 457 -20.60 10.58 -1.39
CA GLU A 457 -20.94 10.12 -0.05
C GLU A 457 -19.83 9.24 0.54
N GLN A 458 -19.25 8.33 -0.25
CA GLN A 458 -18.11 7.51 0.16
C GLN A 458 -16.84 8.34 0.36
N ASP A 459 -16.61 9.39 -0.46
CA ASP A 459 -15.51 10.32 -0.25
C ASP A 459 -15.66 11.10 1.07
N LYS A 460 -16.89 11.53 1.41
CA LYS A 460 -17.20 12.17 2.69
C LYS A 460 -17.00 11.21 3.87
N LEU A 461 -17.47 9.97 3.76
CA LEU A 461 -17.25 8.95 4.78
C LEU A 461 -15.75 8.72 5.00
N ARG A 462 -14.98 8.54 3.92
CA ARG A 462 -13.53 8.36 4.00
C ARG A 462 -12.84 9.56 4.66
N ALA A 463 -13.26 10.78 4.34
CA ALA A 463 -12.74 11.99 4.97
C ALA A 463 -13.08 12.06 6.48
N ALA A 464 -14.30 11.69 6.87
CA ALA A 464 -14.72 11.63 8.27
C ALA A 464 -13.93 10.56 9.05
N LEU A 465 -13.81 9.36 8.49
CA LEU A 465 -12.99 8.29 9.05
C LEU A 465 -11.55 8.75 9.22
N LYS A 466 -10.94 9.38 8.21
CA LYS A 466 -9.58 9.94 8.28
C LYS A 466 -9.43 10.99 9.39
N ALA A 467 -10.42 11.86 9.56
CA ALA A 467 -10.38 12.94 10.55
C ALA A 467 -10.49 12.45 12.00
N SER A 468 -10.98 11.23 12.24
CA SER A 468 -11.10 10.66 13.58
C SER A 468 -9.75 10.57 14.31
N GLN A 469 -9.65 11.24 15.46
CA GLN A 469 -8.43 11.33 16.28
C GLN A 469 -8.43 10.40 17.50
N SER A 470 -9.58 9.82 17.85
CA SER A 470 -9.71 8.97 19.03
C SER A 470 -10.69 7.81 18.80
N PRO A 471 -10.57 6.71 19.58
CA PRO A 471 -11.53 5.61 19.47
C PRO A 471 -12.98 6.03 19.76
N ARG A 472 -13.19 7.03 20.61
CA ARG A 472 -14.52 7.56 20.90
C ARG A 472 -15.13 8.25 19.70
N ASP A 473 -14.33 9.05 18.98
CA ASP A 473 -14.77 9.73 17.76
C ASP A 473 -15.06 8.71 16.66
N LEU A 474 -14.20 7.69 16.53
CA LEU A 474 -14.42 6.59 15.59
C LEU A 474 -15.73 5.86 15.88
N LEU A 475 -15.97 5.46 17.13
CA LEU A 475 -17.24 4.82 17.52
C LEU A 475 -18.45 5.71 17.27
N ALA A 476 -18.34 7.03 17.48
CA ALA A 476 -19.43 7.96 17.17
C ALA A 476 -19.73 8.01 15.66
N ILE A 477 -18.70 8.08 14.81
CA ILE A 477 -18.85 8.04 13.34
C ILE A 477 -19.47 6.69 12.90
N LEU A 478 -19.00 5.57 13.45
CA LEU A 478 -19.54 4.24 13.13
C LEU A 478 -21.01 4.09 13.56
N ALA A 479 -21.36 4.61 14.74
CA ALA A 479 -22.74 4.60 15.25
C ALA A 479 -23.66 5.49 14.42
N GLU A 480 -23.21 6.66 13.98
CA GLU A 480 -23.98 7.56 13.10
C GLU A 480 -24.23 6.91 11.73
N TRP A 481 -23.21 6.27 11.16
CA TRP A 481 -23.29 5.77 9.79
C TRP A 481 -23.95 4.40 9.65
N ARG A 482 -23.72 3.45 10.59
CA ARG A 482 -24.28 2.09 10.53
C ARG A 482 -25.42 1.84 11.52
N GLY A 483 -25.53 2.66 12.56
CA GLY A 483 -26.47 2.42 13.64
C GLY A 483 -26.28 1.04 14.30
N GLY A 484 -27.35 0.54 14.93
CA GLY A 484 -27.43 -0.82 15.45
C GLY A 484 -26.32 -1.16 16.45
N GLU A 485 -25.51 -2.16 16.09
CA GLU A 485 -24.43 -2.72 16.93
C GLU A 485 -23.45 -1.67 17.46
N TRP A 486 -23.13 -0.64 16.67
CA TRP A 486 -22.14 0.36 17.05
C TRP A 486 -22.66 1.36 18.10
N ILE A 487 -23.97 1.56 18.18
CA ILE A 487 -24.60 2.34 19.26
C ILE A 487 -24.45 1.59 20.58
N GLU A 488 -24.65 0.27 20.58
CA GLU A 488 -24.48 -0.55 21.77
C GLU A 488 -23.01 -0.68 22.17
N GLU A 489 -22.10 -0.92 21.22
CA GLU A 489 -20.65 -0.97 21.50
C GLU A 489 -20.12 0.38 22.02
N GLN A 490 -20.68 1.51 21.56
CA GLN A 490 -20.35 2.82 22.11
C GLN A 490 -20.75 2.95 23.59
N LYS A 491 -21.93 2.44 23.98
CA LYS A 491 -22.37 2.42 25.39
C LYS A 491 -21.47 1.53 26.25
N VAL A 492 -21.23 0.29 25.80
CA VAL A 492 -20.37 -0.67 26.50
C VAL A 492 -18.94 -0.12 26.67
N TYR A 493 -18.42 0.55 25.64
CA TYR A 493 -17.13 1.23 25.70
C TYR A 493 -17.10 2.35 26.75
N ALA A 494 -18.15 3.17 26.80
CA ALA A 494 -18.27 4.26 27.77
C ALA A 494 -18.35 3.74 29.21
N GLU A 495 -19.13 2.69 29.45
CA GLU A 495 -19.23 2.02 30.76
C GLU A 495 -17.88 1.44 31.22
N ALA A 496 -17.20 0.70 30.34
CA ALA A 496 -15.88 0.15 30.64
C ALA A 496 -14.85 1.26 30.96
N ARG A 497 -14.87 2.36 30.20
CA ARG A 497 -14.03 3.54 30.46
C ARG A 497 -14.37 4.19 31.81
N GLN A 498 -15.65 4.24 32.20
CA GLN A 498 -16.08 4.79 33.47
C GLN A 498 -15.64 3.91 34.66
N ILE A 499 -15.63 2.58 34.52
CA ILE A 499 -15.05 1.66 35.50
C ILE A 499 -13.57 1.98 35.70
N ILE A 500 -12.79 2.06 34.61
CA ILE A 500 -11.35 2.37 34.68
C ILE A 500 -11.11 3.77 35.28
N LYS A 501 -11.94 4.76 34.95
CA LYS A 501 -11.84 6.11 35.53
C LYS A 501 -12.07 6.09 37.05
N THR A 502 -13.10 5.37 37.50
CA THR A 502 -13.42 5.24 38.93
C THR A 502 -12.30 4.52 39.69
N LEU A 503 -11.76 3.44 39.11
CA LEU A 503 -10.62 2.72 39.68
C LEU A 503 -9.37 3.62 39.77
N ARG A 504 -9.08 4.42 38.74
CA ARG A 504 -7.97 5.38 38.77
C ARG A 504 -8.12 6.43 39.88
N GLN A 505 -9.33 6.95 40.10
CA GLN A 505 -9.59 7.89 41.19
C GLN A 505 -9.30 7.26 42.55
N ARG A 506 -9.74 6.01 42.78
CA ARG A 506 -9.45 5.26 44.01
C ARG A 506 -7.95 4.97 44.17
N THR A 507 -7.27 4.58 43.10
CA THR A 507 -5.82 4.39 43.09
C THR A 507 -5.07 5.67 43.48
N LEU A 508 -5.51 6.83 42.97
CA LEU A 508 -4.88 8.12 43.28
C LEU A 508 -5.01 8.50 44.77
N VAL A 509 -6.14 8.19 45.40
CA VAL A 509 -6.31 8.35 46.85
C VAL A 509 -5.33 7.45 47.61
N LEU A 510 -5.21 6.18 47.24
CA LEU A 510 -4.25 5.26 47.86
C LEU A 510 -2.80 5.72 47.68
N GLU A 511 -2.46 6.34 46.54
CA GLU A 511 -1.14 6.91 46.30
C GLU A 511 -0.83 8.10 47.21
N GLN A 512 -1.82 8.97 47.44
CA GLN A 512 -1.71 10.08 48.39
C GLN A 512 -1.52 9.56 49.82
N GLU A 513 -2.34 8.60 50.26
CA GLU A 513 -2.19 7.98 51.59
C GLU A 513 -0.81 7.32 51.79
N VAL A 514 -0.29 6.62 50.76
CA VAL A 514 1.05 6.02 50.80
C VAL A 514 2.14 7.09 50.89
N ALA A 515 2.00 8.21 50.19
CA ALA A 515 2.95 9.32 50.25
C ALA A 515 2.98 9.94 51.66
N GLU A 516 1.81 10.18 52.27
CA GLU A 516 1.70 10.68 53.64
C GLU A 516 2.35 9.73 54.66
N LEU A 517 2.06 8.43 54.58
CA LEU A 517 2.66 7.42 55.46
C LEU A 517 4.18 7.33 55.30
N ARG A 518 4.71 7.55 54.10
CA ARG A 518 6.16 7.59 53.85
C ARG A 518 6.81 8.80 54.48
N GLU A 519 6.19 9.99 54.38
CA GLU A 519 6.68 11.19 55.05
C GLU A 519 6.61 11.06 56.58
N GLN A 520 5.53 10.48 57.12
CA GLN A 520 5.44 10.16 58.55
C GLN A 520 6.56 9.21 59.00
N ALA A 521 6.81 8.14 58.25
CA ALA A 521 7.88 7.20 58.56
C ALA A 521 9.27 7.86 58.51
N LYS A 522 9.49 8.76 57.54
CA LYS A 522 10.73 9.53 57.41
C LYS A 522 10.93 10.47 58.59
N ALA A 523 9.91 11.25 58.96
CA ALA A 523 9.95 12.16 60.10
C ALA A 523 10.20 11.41 61.42
N ALA A 524 9.53 10.27 61.62
CA ALA A 524 9.70 9.45 62.81
C ALA A 524 11.12 8.82 62.89
N LYS A 525 11.69 8.40 61.75
CA LYS A 525 13.10 7.95 61.69
C LYS A 525 14.09 9.06 61.99
N GLN A 526 13.84 10.26 61.46
CA GLN A 526 14.69 11.41 61.73
C GLN A 526 14.69 11.74 63.24
N ARG A 527 13.51 11.76 63.87
CA ARG A 527 13.38 11.97 65.31
C ARG A 527 14.09 10.89 66.13
N ALA A 528 13.97 9.62 65.76
CA ALA A 528 14.74 8.54 66.39
C ALA A 528 16.25 8.78 66.26
N GLY A 529 16.72 9.17 65.07
CA GLY A 529 18.13 9.49 64.81
C GLY A 529 18.64 10.70 65.59
N GLU A 530 17.81 11.71 65.83
CA GLU A 530 18.14 12.86 66.68
C GLU A 530 18.30 12.45 68.16
N VAL A 531 17.38 11.64 68.68
CA VAL A 531 17.47 11.12 70.06
C VAL A 531 18.66 10.15 70.21
N GLU A 532 18.94 9.32 69.21
CA GLU A 532 20.15 8.47 69.19
C GLU A 532 21.44 9.29 69.20
N ARG A 533 21.48 10.39 68.45
CA ARG A 533 22.62 11.32 68.45
C ARG A 533 22.78 11.96 69.82
N ALA A 534 21.69 12.45 70.42
CA ALA A 534 21.70 13.03 71.77
C ALA A 534 22.14 12.00 72.83
N LYS A 535 21.66 10.75 72.74
CA LYS A 535 22.10 9.64 73.59
C LYS A 535 23.60 9.39 73.46
N GLY A 536 24.13 9.43 72.23
CA GLY A 536 25.56 9.27 71.95
C GLY A 536 26.41 10.43 72.47
N GLU A 537 25.92 11.66 72.35
CA GLU A 537 26.56 12.85 72.93
C GLU A 537 26.59 12.79 74.46
N ASP A 538 25.47 12.44 75.09
CA ASP A 538 25.39 12.25 76.52
C ASP A 538 26.32 11.13 77.02
N PHE A 539 26.46 10.02 76.29
CA PHE A 539 27.43 8.96 76.63
C PHE A 539 28.85 9.51 76.70
N ARG A 540 29.25 10.25 75.66
CA ARG A 540 30.59 10.82 75.52
C ARG A 540 30.86 11.87 76.60
N ALA A 541 29.83 12.60 77.03
CA ALA A 541 29.97 13.62 78.06
C ALA A 541 29.98 13.05 79.49
N THR A 542 29.17 12.02 79.78
CA THR A 542 28.84 11.64 81.17
C THR A 542 29.34 10.26 81.60
N ILE A 543 29.49 9.30 80.67
CA ILE A 543 29.94 7.91 80.98
C ILE A 543 31.35 7.63 80.48
N GLN A 544 31.68 8.07 79.26
CA GLN A 544 33.00 7.82 78.67
C GLN A 544 34.15 8.32 79.56
N PRO A 545 34.11 9.54 80.15
CA PRO A 545 35.20 10.01 81.01
C PRO A 545 35.35 9.16 82.28
N LEU A 546 34.26 8.58 82.81
CA LEU A 546 34.29 7.70 83.96
C LEU A 546 34.92 6.34 83.61
N ARG A 547 34.63 5.81 82.41
CA ARG A 547 35.24 4.57 81.92
C ARG A 547 36.72 4.75 81.60
N GLU A 548 37.08 5.87 81.01
CA GLU A 548 38.48 6.28 80.78
C GLU A 548 39.21 6.39 82.12
N ARG A 549 38.61 7.01 83.14
CA ARG A 549 39.20 7.08 84.49
C ARG A 549 39.42 5.70 85.12
N ILE A 550 38.47 4.77 85.01
CA ILE A 550 38.67 3.38 85.47
C ILE A 550 39.81 2.71 84.69
N PHE A 551 39.90 2.96 83.39
CA PHE A 551 40.96 2.44 82.54
C PHE A 551 42.32 3.00 82.97
N ASP A 552 42.46 4.30 83.18
CA ASP A 552 43.68 4.96 83.64
C ASP A 552 44.15 4.41 84.99
N ILE A 553 43.22 4.20 85.95
CA ILE A 553 43.55 3.61 87.26
C ILE A 553 44.09 2.19 87.09
N LYS A 554 43.45 1.37 86.24
CA LYS A 554 43.89 0.00 85.97
C LYS A 554 45.19 -0.06 85.20
N GLU A 555 45.41 0.84 84.26
CA GLU A 555 46.64 0.93 83.48
C GLU A 555 47.80 1.38 84.38
N ALA A 556 47.59 2.40 85.22
CA ALA A 556 48.57 2.81 86.22
C ALA A 556 48.89 1.69 87.22
N ALA A 557 47.89 0.90 87.65
CA ALA A 557 48.08 -0.28 88.49
C ALA A 557 48.89 -1.38 87.78
N ALA A 558 48.61 -1.63 86.50
CA ALA A 558 49.35 -2.59 85.69
C ALA A 558 50.81 -2.15 85.44
N GLN A 559 51.05 -0.87 85.14
CA GLN A 559 52.40 -0.32 84.96
C GLN A 559 53.24 -0.42 86.25
N ARG A 560 52.62 -0.30 87.42
CA ARG A 560 53.30 -0.50 88.72
C ARG A 560 53.69 -1.96 88.96
N LEU A 561 52.86 -2.92 88.57
CA LEU A 561 53.17 -4.35 88.66
C LEU A 561 54.35 -4.75 87.77
N VAL A 562 54.63 -3.98 86.72
CA VAL A 562 55.70 -4.21 85.74
C VAL A 562 56.94 -3.33 86.05
N ALA A 563 56.92 -2.50 87.09
CA ALA A 563 58.02 -1.62 87.43
C ALA A 563 59.31 -2.41 87.76
N THR A 564 60.39 -2.07 87.07
CA THR A 564 61.71 -2.70 87.22
C THR A 564 62.72 -1.75 87.86
N ASP A 565 63.72 -2.31 88.53
CA ASP A 565 64.85 -1.54 89.06
C ASP A 565 65.83 -1.10 87.95
N ALA A 566 66.87 -0.34 88.31
CA ALA A 566 67.88 0.16 87.37
C ALA A 566 68.67 -0.94 86.62
N ASN A 567 68.47 -2.22 86.95
CA ASN A 567 69.07 -3.39 86.29
C ASN A 567 68.04 -4.25 85.53
N GLY A 568 66.80 -3.77 85.37
CA GLY A 568 65.75 -4.46 84.62
C GLY A 568 65.08 -5.63 85.35
N LYS A 569 65.27 -5.79 86.67
CA LYS A 569 64.59 -6.83 87.46
C LYS A 569 63.35 -6.26 88.15
N PRO A 570 62.29 -7.07 88.40
CA PRO A 570 61.08 -6.61 89.08
C PRO A 570 61.41 -5.95 90.42
N LEU A 571 60.93 -4.73 90.63
CA LEU A 571 61.21 -3.93 91.81
C LEU A 571 60.70 -4.65 93.09
N LYS A 572 61.60 -5.04 94.00
CA LYS A 572 61.20 -5.68 95.28
C LYS A 572 60.87 -4.62 96.32
N LEU A 573 59.58 -4.34 96.48
CA LEU A 573 59.05 -3.42 97.50
C LEU A 573 59.42 -3.88 98.92
N THR A 574 59.88 -2.93 99.73
CA THR A 574 60.14 -3.08 101.17
C THR A 574 58.84 -3.30 101.97
N LYS A 575 58.94 -3.69 103.24
CA LYS A 575 57.76 -3.98 104.07
C LYS A 575 56.85 -2.76 104.28
N GLU A 576 57.42 -1.57 104.36
CA GLU A 576 56.69 -0.30 104.48
C GLU A 576 56.05 0.10 103.13
N GLU A 577 56.77 -0.04 102.02
CA GLU A 577 56.24 0.24 100.68
C GLU A 577 55.10 -0.72 100.28
N ARG A 578 55.12 -1.98 100.73
CA ARG A 578 53.99 -2.91 100.53
C ARG A 578 52.75 -2.51 101.30
N ALA A 579 52.90 -1.93 102.49
CA ALA A 579 51.75 -1.45 103.26
C ALA A 579 51.13 -0.21 102.59
N VAL A 580 51.96 0.71 102.08
CA VAL A 580 51.49 1.87 101.30
C VAL A 580 50.85 1.45 99.98
N GLN A 581 51.44 0.48 99.27
CA GLN A 581 50.87 -0.04 98.02
C GLN A 581 49.55 -0.77 98.27
N ALA A 582 49.44 -1.61 99.30
CA ALA A 582 48.20 -2.28 99.65
C ALA A 582 47.08 -1.29 100.03
N GLN A 583 47.42 -0.23 100.77
CA GLN A 583 46.46 0.82 101.11
C GLN A 583 46.01 1.62 99.88
N ARG A 584 46.92 1.86 98.93
CA ARG A 584 46.60 2.54 97.67
C ARG A 584 45.79 1.65 96.73
N ASP A 585 46.10 0.37 96.62
CA ASP A 585 45.33 -0.60 95.84
C ASP A 585 43.91 -0.74 96.42
N GLU A 586 43.76 -0.69 97.75
CA GLU A 586 42.46 -0.67 98.42
C GLU A 586 41.68 0.62 98.10
N GLN A 587 42.32 1.79 98.13
CA GLN A 587 41.71 3.07 97.75
C GLN A 587 41.32 3.13 96.27
N GLU A 588 42.18 2.66 95.37
CA GLU A 588 41.88 2.61 93.94
C GLU A 588 40.80 1.58 93.61
N SER A 589 40.77 0.46 94.33
CA SER A 589 39.68 -0.53 94.22
C SER A 589 38.35 0.07 94.67
N GLN A 590 38.35 0.86 95.77
CA GLN A 590 37.19 1.63 96.21
C GLN A 590 36.78 2.70 95.19
N GLU A 591 37.71 3.47 94.62
CA GLU A 591 37.44 4.47 93.57
C GLU A 591 36.85 3.80 92.31
N VAL A 592 37.36 2.64 91.90
CA VAL A 592 36.84 1.88 90.77
C VAL A 592 35.41 1.37 91.05
N GLU A 593 35.14 0.87 92.25
CA GLU A 593 33.78 0.45 92.63
C GLU A 593 32.81 1.64 92.70
N GLU A 594 33.23 2.80 93.20
CA GLU A 594 32.43 4.03 93.18
C GLU A 594 32.16 4.51 91.74
N LEU A 595 33.18 4.51 90.87
CA LEU A 595 33.02 4.87 89.46
C LEU A 595 32.10 3.88 88.73
N ARG A 596 32.19 2.58 89.03
CA ARG A 596 31.27 1.54 88.52
C ARG A 596 29.84 1.77 89.00
N ALA A 597 29.65 2.12 90.27
CA ALA A 597 28.34 2.46 90.81
C ALA A 597 27.76 3.71 90.12
N ARG A 598 28.59 4.74 89.90
CA ARG A 598 28.20 5.95 89.15
C ARG A 598 27.86 5.65 87.69
N ILE A 599 28.64 4.83 86.99
CA ILE A 599 28.32 4.38 85.63
C ILE A 599 26.98 3.65 85.62
N THR A 600 26.77 2.72 86.54
CA THR A 600 25.52 1.95 86.65
C THR A 600 24.32 2.87 86.87
N GLN A 601 24.48 3.88 87.73
CA GLN A 601 23.43 4.88 87.98
C GLN A 601 23.15 5.74 86.74
N ARG A 602 24.19 6.20 86.03
CA ARG A 602 24.04 6.97 84.78
C ARG A 602 23.44 6.12 83.66
N GLU A 603 23.77 4.84 83.57
CA GLU A 603 23.15 3.92 82.61
C GLU A 603 21.65 3.74 82.90
N LYS A 604 21.24 3.71 84.18
CA LYS A 604 19.81 3.73 84.56
C LYS A 604 19.12 5.05 84.18
N GLU A 605 19.75 6.19 84.43
CA GLU A 605 19.21 7.51 84.03
C GLU A 605 19.05 7.61 82.51
N ARG A 606 19.97 6.99 81.75
CA ARG A 606 19.95 6.97 80.28
C ARG A 606 18.95 5.97 79.68
N ALA A 607 18.24 5.19 80.50
CA ALA A 607 17.18 4.31 80.03
C ALA A 607 16.04 5.09 79.35
N HIS A 608 15.81 6.35 79.75
CA HIS A 608 14.82 7.23 79.13
C HIS A 608 15.07 7.44 77.62
N PHE A 609 16.33 7.53 77.17
CA PHE A 609 16.66 7.65 75.74
C PHE A 609 16.21 6.41 74.96
N ASP A 610 16.34 5.21 75.55
CA ASP A 610 15.88 3.98 74.89
C ASP A 610 14.36 3.92 74.76
N GLU A 611 13.63 4.48 75.72
CA GLU A 611 12.17 4.64 75.65
C GLU A 611 11.78 5.69 74.61
N GLU A 612 12.48 6.83 74.57
CA GLU A 612 12.25 7.92 73.62
C GLU A 612 12.62 7.55 72.18
N ILE A 613 13.55 6.62 71.95
CA ILE A 613 13.87 6.07 70.62
C ILE A 613 12.83 5.02 70.20
N ARG A 614 12.34 4.21 71.15
CA ARG A 614 11.41 3.12 70.88
C ARG A 614 10.11 3.61 70.27
N ALA A 615 9.55 4.70 70.78
CA ALA A 615 8.27 5.23 70.30
C ALA A 615 8.33 5.73 68.83
N PRO A 616 9.27 6.60 68.41
CA PRO A 616 9.41 6.99 67.01
C PRO A 616 9.79 5.82 66.08
N ARG A 617 10.62 4.86 66.52
CA ARG A 617 10.91 3.67 65.70
C ARG A 617 9.67 2.79 65.50
N ALA A 618 8.85 2.61 66.53
CA ALA A 618 7.58 1.89 66.42
C ALA A 618 6.60 2.61 65.48
N LEU A 619 6.50 3.95 65.58
CA LEU A 619 5.69 4.76 64.65
C LEU A 619 6.18 4.62 63.20
N ALA A 620 7.49 4.71 62.97
CA ALA A 620 8.07 4.52 61.64
C ALA A 620 7.78 3.13 61.09
N HIS A 621 7.93 2.09 61.90
CA HIS A 621 7.63 0.71 61.51
C HIS A 621 6.14 0.54 61.15
N ASN A 622 5.23 1.03 61.99
CA ASN A 622 3.78 0.95 61.76
C ASN A 622 3.36 1.70 60.49
N ALA A 623 3.91 2.90 60.26
CA ALA A 623 3.66 3.66 59.05
C ALA A 623 4.16 2.92 57.80
N GLN A 624 5.33 2.28 57.86
CA GLN A 624 5.86 1.48 56.75
C GLN A 624 5.03 0.22 56.47
N VAL A 625 4.58 -0.50 57.51
CA VAL A 625 3.72 -1.68 57.37
C VAL A 625 2.38 -1.28 56.75
N THR A 626 1.78 -0.18 57.22
CA THR A 626 0.52 0.35 56.70
C THR A 626 0.68 0.78 55.23
N ALA A 627 1.76 1.48 54.89
CA ALA A 627 2.05 1.88 53.51
C ALA A 627 2.19 0.65 52.58
N LYS A 628 2.85 -0.42 53.05
CA LYS A 628 2.97 -1.67 52.29
C LYS A 628 1.60 -2.33 52.06
N ALA A 629 0.72 -2.34 53.06
CA ALA A 629 -0.64 -2.85 52.93
C ALA A 629 -1.46 -2.04 51.90
N LYS A 630 -1.35 -0.71 51.93
CA LYS A 630 -2.01 0.19 50.96
C LYS A 630 -1.48 0.03 49.52
N ILE A 631 -0.18 -0.20 49.35
CA ILE A 631 0.40 -0.55 48.04
C ILE A 631 -0.17 -1.88 47.53
N ALA A 632 -0.32 -2.89 48.40
CA ALA A 632 -0.92 -4.16 48.05
C ALA A 632 -2.40 -4.00 47.66
N GLU A 633 -3.15 -3.18 48.40
CA GLU A 633 -4.54 -2.81 48.07
C GLU A 633 -4.64 -2.15 46.70
N ARG A 634 -3.74 -1.20 46.39
CA ARG A 634 -3.67 -0.55 45.07
C ARG A 634 -3.43 -1.55 43.95
N ILE A 635 -2.43 -2.44 44.10
CA ILE A 635 -2.11 -3.47 43.10
C ILE A 635 -3.29 -4.44 42.93
N ALA A 636 -3.95 -4.83 44.02
CA ALA A 636 -5.13 -5.68 43.98
C ALA A 636 -6.30 -5.00 43.24
N LEU A 637 -6.50 -3.70 43.45
CA LEU A 637 -7.52 -2.91 42.76
C LEU A 637 -7.24 -2.82 41.24
N GLU A 638 -5.99 -2.58 40.85
CA GLU A 638 -5.57 -2.51 39.44
C GLU A 638 -5.65 -3.86 38.72
N ARG A 639 -5.55 -4.96 39.47
CA ARG A 639 -5.65 -6.35 38.97
C ARG A 639 -7.00 -7.01 39.28
N SER A 640 -7.97 -6.23 39.77
CA SER A 640 -9.32 -6.74 40.03
C SER A 640 -9.95 -7.31 38.77
N ALA A 641 -10.84 -8.29 38.92
CA ALA A 641 -11.54 -8.90 37.79
C ALA A 641 -12.23 -7.84 36.92
N ASP A 642 -12.85 -6.84 37.55
CA ASP A 642 -13.50 -5.72 36.86
C ASP A 642 -12.51 -4.86 36.06
N ALA A 643 -11.32 -4.58 36.60
CA ALA A 643 -10.29 -3.82 35.89
C ALA A 643 -9.75 -4.57 34.67
N VAL A 644 -9.52 -5.87 34.81
CA VAL A 644 -9.05 -6.74 33.73
C VAL A 644 -10.13 -6.87 32.65
N ALA A 645 -11.38 -7.14 33.05
CA ALA A 645 -12.52 -7.24 32.15
C ALA A 645 -12.75 -5.92 31.39
N ALA A 646 -12.78 -4.78 32.08
CA ALA A 646 -12.97 -3.47 31.44
C ALA A 646 -11.85 -3.13 30.44
N ARG A 647 -10.58 -3.43 30.76
CA ARG A 647 -9.46 -3.25 29.81
C ARG A 647 -9.57 -4.18 28.61
N ALA A 648 -9.96 -5.44 28.82
CA ALA A 648 -10.17 -6.40 27.75
C ALA A 648 -11.30 -5.96 26.81
N THR A 649 -12.42 -5.48 27.37
CA THR A 649 -13.55 -4.91 26.63
C THR A 649 -13.12 -3.70 25.81
N ILE A 650 -12.42 -2.73 26.41
CA ILE A 650 -11.88 -1.57 25.70
C ILE A 650 -10.97 -2.01 24.55
N ALA A 651 -10.02 -2.91 24.81
CA ALA A 651 -9.08 -3.37 23.80
C ALA A 651 -9.73 -4.21 22.68
N ARG A 652 -10.83 -4.91 22.96
CA ARG A 652 -11.64 -5.61 21.95
C ARG A 652 -12.35 -4.60 21.05
N ILE A 653 -13.10 -3.68 21.65
CA ILE A 653 -13.88 -2.67 20.91
C ILE A 653 -12.98 -1.76 20.08
N GLU A 654 -11.84 -1.32 20.63
CA GLU A 654 -10.89 -0.49 19.87
C GLU A 654 -10.29 -1.24 18.66
N TYR A 655 -10.09 -2.56 18.78
CA TYR A 655 -9.64 -3.37 17.65
C TYR A 655 -10.73 -3.55 16.60
N GLU A 656 -11.95 -3.90 17.01
CA GLU A 656 -13.08 -4.10 16.11
C GLU A 656 -13.45 -2.80 15.39
N ALA A 657 -13.44 -1.66 16.08
CA ALA A 657 -13.68 -0.35 15.49
C ALA A 657 -12.60 0.00 14.45
N GLU A 658 -11.33 -0.29 14.74
CA GLU A 658 -10.25 -0.03 13.79
C GLU A 658 -10.28 -0.99 12.59
N LEU A 659 -10.67 -2.25 12.79
CA LEU A 659 -10.91 -3.19 11.70
C LEU A 659 -12.09 -2.75 10.84
N ALA A 660 -13.16 -2.23 11.45
CA ALA A 660 -14.29 -1.65 10.74
C ALA A 660 -13.87 -0.41 9.94
N ARG A 661 -13.06 0.49 10.52
CA ARG A 661 -12.47 1.64 9.80
C ARG A 661 -11.69 1.17 8.58
N LEU A 662 -10.86 0.13 8.71
CA LEU A 662 -10.11 -0.44 7.59
C LEU A 662 -11.06 -0.90 6.48
N ARG A 663 -12.06 -1.73 6.81
CA ARG A 663 -13.02 -2.27 5.85
C ARG A 663 -13.85 -1.19 5.17
N TYR A 664 -14.36 -0.22 5.91
CA TYR A 664 -15.15 0.88 5.34
C TYR A 664 -14.29 1.83 4.51
N THR A 665 -13.03 2.04 4.89
CA THR A 665 -12.09 2.82 4.06
C THR A 665 -11.80 2.08 2.75
N ARG A 666 -11.52 0.77 2.82
CA ARG A 666 -11.33 -0.11 1.64
C ARG A 666 -12.55 -0.07 0.73
N ASP A 667 -13.74 -0.29 1.28
CA ASP A 667 -15.00 -0.31 0.52
C ASP A 667 -15.27 1.07 -0.10
N SER A 668 -15.04 2.15 0.65
CA SER A 668 -15.15 3.51 0.13
C SER A 668 -14.19 3.75 -1.05
N ILE A 669 -12.96 3.23 -1.00
CA ILE A 669 -12.00 3.29 -2.11
C ILE A 669 -12.53 2.48 -3.30
N ALA A 670 -12.96 1.23 -3.09
CA ALA A 670 -13.48 0.37 -4.13
C ALA A 670 -14.70 0.99 -4.84
N VAL A 671 -15.64 1.59 -4.09
CA VAL A 671 -16.79 2.32 -4.64
C VAL A 671 -16.33 3.58 -5.36
N SER A 672 -15.63 4.47 -4.65
CA SER A 672 -15.36 5.83 -5.09
C SER A 672 -14.33 5.90 -6.22
N TYR A 673 -13.23 5.18 -6.08
CA TYR A 673 -12.17 5.14 -7.10
C TYR A 673 -12.49 4.09 -8.15
N GLY A 674 -12.98 2.92 -7.74
CA GLY A 674 -13.30 1.83 -8.66
C GLY A 674 -14.41 2.18 -9.65
N LEU A 675 -15.53 2.79 -9.22
CA LEU A 675 -16.58 3.22 -10.16
C LEU A 675 -16.09 4.31 -11.11
N ARG A 676 -15.34 5.30 -10.61
CA ARG A 676 -14.76 6.35 -11.47
C ARG A 676 -13.77 5.78 -12.48
N TYR A 677 -12.98 4.78 -12.10
CA TYR A 677 -12.05 4.11 -12.99
C TYR A 677 -12.78 3.31 -14.08
N THR A 678 -13.70 2.44 -13.66
CA THR A 678 -14.46 1.56 -14.55
C THR A 678 -15.42 2.31 -15.46
N ASN A 679 -15.84 3.53 -15.09
CA ASN A 679 -16.58 4.42 -15.98
C ASN A 679 -15.81 4.71 -17.28
N TYR A 680 -14.47 4.72 -17.25
CA TYR A 680 -13.63 4.96 -18.43
C TYR A 680 -13.14 3.66 -19.10
N ARG A 681 -13.21 2.51 -18.41
CA ARG A 681 -12.68 1.22 -18.87
C ARG A 681 -13.67 0.07 -18.64
N PRO A 682 -14.87 0.10 -19.23
CA PRO A 682 -15.84 -1.00 -19.12
C PRO A 682 -15.44 -2.17 -20.01
N THR A 683 -15.67 -3.43 -19.60
CA THR A 683 -15.35 -4.59 -20.45
C THR A 683 -16.33 -4.80 -21.60
N ALA A 684 -15.87 -5.44 -22.68
CA ALA A 684 -16.63 -5.58 -23.93
C ALA A 684 -18.00 -6.23 -23.76
N TRP A 685 -18.09 -7.27 -22.93
CA TRP A 685 -19.36 -7.99 -22.73
C TRP A 685 -20.31 -7.32 -21.75
N TRP A 686 -19.90 -6.29 -20.99
CA TRP A 686 -20.83 -5.65 -20.04
C TRP A 686 -22.07 -5.12 -20.73
N PHE A 687 -21.91 -4.44 -21.87
CA PHE A 687 -23.03 -3.87 -22.62
C PHE A 687 -24.06 -4.92 -23.04
N PRO A 688 -23.72 -5.96 -23.82
CA PRO A 688 -24.67 -6.98 -24.22
C PRO A 688 -25.13 -7.87 -23.05
N LEU A 689 -24.35 -8.00 -21.97
CA LEU A 689 -24.79 -8.72 -20.77
C LEU A 689 -25.78 -7.93 -19.92
N VAL A 690 -25.68 -6.61 -19.82
CA VAL A 690 -26.58 -5.82 -18.96
C VAL A 690 -27.75 -5.27 -19.75
N SER A 691 -27.53 -4.87 -21.01
CA SER A 691 -28.54 -4.32 -21.90
C SER A 691 -28.51 -5.08 -23.24
N PRO A 692 -29.02 -6.33 -23.30
CA PRO A 692 -29.09 -7.09 -24.56
C PRO A 692 -29.92 -6.38 -25.65
N ASP A 693 -30.78 -5.44 -25.26
CA ASP A 693 -31.55 -4.58 -26.16
C ASP A 693 -30.74 -3.42 -26.75
N GLY A 694 -29.45 -3.31 -26.44
CA GLY A 694 -28.51 -2.33 -27.02
C GLY A 694 -28.62 -0.91 -26.47
N LYS A 695 -29.63 -0.61 -25.64
CA LYS A 695 -29.92 0.77 -25.20
C LYS A 695 -28.80 1.42 -24.40
N TRP A 696 -28.11 0.66 -23.55
CA TRP A 696 -26.95 1.18 -22.82
C TRP A 696 -25.84 1.66 -23.78
N PHE A 697 -25.53 0.84 -24.80
CA PHE A 697 -24.52 1.19 -25.80
C PHE A 697 -24.97 2.35 -26.70
N ASP A 698 -26.24 2.38 -27.12
CA ASP A 698 -26.80 3.49 -27.89
C ASP A 698 -26.67 4.82 -27.13
N GLN A 699 -26.99 4.83 -25.84
CA GLN A 699 -26.87 6.01 -25.00
C GLN A 699 -25.41 6.44 -24.82
N LEU A 700 -24.49 5.48 -24.67
CA LEU A 700 -23.05 5.74 -24.62
C LEU A 700 -22.57 6.45 -25.88
N VAL A 701 -22.98 5.96 -27.06
CA VAL A 701 -22.62 6.53 -28.37
C VAL A 701 -23.17 7.95 -28.53
N GLN A 702 -24.43 8.19 -28.12
CA GLN A 702 -25.05 9.52 -28.23
C GLN A 702 -24.41 10.56 -27.33
N THR A 703 -23.93 10.15 -26.14
CA THR A 703 -23.39 11.06 -25.11
C THR A 703 -21.87 11.14 -25.10
N ALA A 704 -21.17 10.39 -25.95
CA ALA A 704 -19.72 10.40 -26.03
C ALA A 704 -19.20 11.78 -26.46
N GLU A 705 -18.34 12.37 -25.64
CA GLU A 705 -17.65 13.61 -25.98
C GLU A 705 -16.28 13.30 -26.60
N ILE A 706 -15.88 14.08 -27.60
CA ILE A 706 -14.55 13.96 -28.22
C ILE A 706 -13.87 15.32 -28.20
N ARG A 707 -12.58 15.34 -27.87
CA ARG A 707 -11.71 16.52 -28.03
C ARG A 707 -10.44 16.17 -28.80
N ILE A 708 -9.98 17.11 -29.62
CA ILE A 708 -8.67 17.06 -30.26
C ILE A 708 -7.62 17.50 -29.23
N GLU A 709 -6.53 16.75 -29.12
CA GLU A 709 -5.37 17.07 -28.28
C GLU A 709 -4.13 17.12 -29.17
N GLU A 710 -3.52 18.30 -29.27
CA GLU A 710 -2.33 18.53 -30.09
C GLU A 710 -1.08 17.90 -29.43
N LEU A 711 -0.17 17.39 -30.26
CA LEU A 711 1.04 16.67 -29.84
C LEU A 711 2.31 17.47 -30.00
#